data_AF-A0A5D2R5N7-F1
#
_entry.id   AF-A0A5D2R5N7-F1
#
_cell.length_a   1.000
_cell.length_b   1.000
_cell.length_c   1.000
_cell.angle_alpha   90.00
_cell.angle_beta   90.00
_cell.angle_gamma   90.00
#
_symmetry.space_group_name_H-M   'P 1'
#
loop_
_entity.id
_entity.type
_entity.pdbx_description
1 polymer ?
#
loop_
_entity_poly.entity_id
_entity_poly.type
_entity_poly.pdbx_seq_one_letter_code
_entity_poly.pdbx_strand_id
1 'polypeptide(L)'
;MSPSLLLSPPSSHPRPLLLFPFTPNSLPRPSRRRFRVSFPRSSLSTHDQPASSSETEASNIFGGPKELTGIQPLVQNLSPPVRLATSAVILAGALAAGYGLGLRFGGNRNAAFGGAAVLGAAGGAAIYAVNAAVPEVAAVTLHNYVAACDSPDAIKREDIENIAQKYGVSKQDEAFNMELCDLYCRFVSSVLSSGSEDLRGDEVETIISFKNALGIDDPDAASMHMEIGRRIFRQRLETGDRDGDLEQRRAFQRLIYVSTLVFGDASTFLLPWKRVFKVTDAQVEIAIRDNAKQLYASKLTSVGRDVGEELLVSLRKAQLKYKLSDELAKDLLMEHKRKLVEENISVALNILKSRARTVGGVKQAVEELDKILSFNDLLISLSKHPDADHFAPGLGPVSLVGGEYDSDRKMDDLKLLYRAYVSDSLSGGRMEKDKLTALNLLRNILGLGNKEAEAIILDVTSKVYQKRLSEAFQGGDLEMADSKAAFLQNLCEELHFDPQKASQIHEEIYRKKLQQCVSDGELDESDVAALLKVRVMLCIPQQTVDAAHSDICGSLFEKAVKDAISAGVDGYDADVKNAVRKAAHGLRLTREAAMSIASKAVRKVFLNYVKRSRSADNRTESARELKKLIAFNTLVVTELVADIKGESSDIPSEEPAKEEVKEVDEDDEWESLQTLRKIKPNKELNAKLGKPGQTEITLKDDLSERDRMDLYKTYLLYCLTGEVTRIPFGAQITTKKDDSEYVLLNQLGGILGLTSEETVEVHRSLAEQAFRQQAEVILADGQLTKARMEQLNELQKNVGLPGPYAQKIIKSITTTKMAAAIETAIGQGRLNIKQIRELKESGVDLDNMISESLRENLFKKTVDEIFSSGTGEFDEEEVYDKIPADLKINPQKAKGVVHDLARTRLSNSLIQAVALLRQRNRQGAVSSLNDLLACDKAVPSEPLSWEVPEELADLFGVYAQSNPVPEKLSRLQYLLNISDSVAAAAKEMGHGSVSVGAEEEKFVF
;
A
#
# COMPACT_ATOMS: atom_id res chain seq x y z
N MET A 1 7.99 -21.22 23.44
CA MET A 1 8.28 -22.12 22.30
C MET A 1 9.40 -21.49 21.47
N SER A 2 10.39 -22.28 21.11
CA SER A 2 11.42 -22.00 20.10
C SER A 2 11.22 -23.01 18.94
N PRO A 3 11.96 -22.98 17.81
CA PRO A 3 13.12 -22.15 17.45
C PRO A 3 13.10 -21.63 15.98
N SER A 4 14.29 -21.28 15.45
CA SER A 4 14.67 -21.21 14.01
C SER A 4 14.35 -19.92 13.24
N LEU A 5 15.19 -19.28 12.41
CA LEU A 5 16.64 -19.26 12.06
C LEU A 5 16.86 -17.84 11.42
N LEU A 6 18.04 -17.20 11.24
CA LEU A 6 19.45 -17.43 11.59
C LEU A 6 20.20 -16.07 11.54
N LEU A 7 21.24 -15.83 12.35
CA LEU A 7 22.26 -14.80 12.12
C LEU A 7 23.56 -15.17 12.85
N SER A 8 24.72 -15.13 12.17
CA SER A 8 26.03 -15.53 12.73
C SER A 8 27.10 -14.48 12.38
N PRO A 9 27.89 -13.99 13.36
CA PRO A 9 28.97 -13.01 13.11
C PRO A 9 30.37 -13.71 13.19
N PRO A 10 31.52 -13.04 13.44
CA PRO A 10 32.71 -13.18 12.60
C PRO A 10 33.77 -14.15 13.14
N SER A 11 34.63 -14.69 12.26
CA SER A 11 35.74 -15.57 12.62
C SER A 11 37.13 -14.95 12.41
N SER A 12 38.01 -15.21 13.36
CA SER A 12 39.43 -14.83 13.37
C SER A 12 40.35 -15.92 12.79
N HIS A 13 41.64 -15.61 12.65
CA HIS A 13 42.67 -16.43 12.02
C HIS A 13 42.83 -17.86 12.59
N PRO A 14 43.41 -18.76 11.78
CA PRO A 14 44.56 -19.53 12.28
C PRO A 14 45.76 -19.59 11.31
N ARG A 15 46.96 -19.77 11.88
CA ARG A 15 48.16 -20.27 11.17
C ARG A 15 48.05 -21.80 10.98
N PRO A 16 48.89 -22.38 10.11
CA PRO A 16 49.85 -23.34 10.67
C PRO A 16 51.28 -23.18 10.14
N LEU A 17 52.24 -23.50 11.03
CA LEU A 17 53.61 -23.87 10.70
C LEU A 17 53.68 -25.39 10.49
N LEU A 18 54.54 -25.89 9.61
CA LEU A 18 55.30 -27.13 9.82
C LEU A 18 56.55 -27.17 8.91
N LEU A 19 57.56 -27.97 9.29
CA LEU A 19 58.95 -27.85 8.85
C LEU A 19 59.36 -28.90 7.78
N PHE A 20 60.45 -28.58 7.05
CA PHE A 20 61.58 -29.39 6.49
C PHE A 20 61.51 -30.96 6.50
N PRO A 21 62.29 -31.72 5.66
CA PRO A 21 63.67 -31.40 5.23
C PRO A 21 64.22 -31.95 3.87
N PHE A 22 65.51 -31.64 3.65
CA PHE A 22 66.54 -32.28 2.79
C PHE A 22 66.73 -31.94 1.30
N THR A 23 68.03 -31.94 0.96
CA THR A 23 68.78 -31.67 -0.28
C THR A 23 68.98 -32.99 -1.08
N PRO A 24 69.84 -33.13 -2.13
CA PRO A 24 70.66 -32.18 -2.91
C PRO A 24 70.35 -32.23 -4.45
N ASN A 25 70.90 -31.39 -5.33
CA ASN A 25 72.23 -31.56 -5.96
C ASN A 25 72.56 -30.34 -6.85
N SER A 26 73.81 -29.83 -6.79
CA SER A 26 74.28 -28.77 -7.69
C SER A 26 75.80 -28.76 -7.87
N LEU A 27 76.30 -29.05 -9.09
CA LEU A 27 77.60 -28.67 -9.65
C LEU A 27 77.57 -28.92 -11.19
N PRO A 28 78.40 -28.28 -12.04
CA PRO A 28 78.98 -26.93 -11.90
C PRO A 28 79.08 -26.08 -13.21
N ARG A 29 78.97 -24.74 -13.05
CA ARG A 29 79.68 -23.69 -13.84
C ARG A 29 79.30 -23.47 -15.34
N PRO A 30 79.68 -22.33 -15.99
CA PRO A 30 80.55 -21.26 -15.50
C PRO A 30 79.99 -19.81 -15.48
N SER A 31 80.59 -19.05 -14.56
CA SER A 31 80.64 -17.59 -14.44
C SER A 31 80.72 -16.79 -15.76
N ARG A 32 79.90 -15.74 -15.87
CA ARG A 32 80.29 -14.47 -16.49
C ARG A 32 80.26 -13.35 -15.45
N ARG A 33 81.23 -12.44 -15.56
CA ARG A 33 81.63 -11.50 -14.51
C ARG A 33 80.63 -10.33 -14.39
N ARG A 34 80.24 -9.99 -13.16
CA ARG A 34 79.61 -8.70 -12.85
C ARG A 34 80.70 -7.62 -12.80
N PHE A 35 80.51 -6.49 -13.48
CA PHE A 35 81.19 -5.25 -13.10
C PHE A 35 80.34 -4.50 -12.08
N ARG A 36 80.97 -4.04 -11.01
CA ARG A 36 80.38 -3.05 -10.08
C ARG A 36 80.45 -1.68 -10.76
N VAL A 37 79.37 -0.91 -10.67
CA VAL A 37 79.45 0.55 -10.65
C VAL A 37 78.82 0.99 -9.33
N SER A 38 79.53 1.84 -8.60
CA SER A 38 79.15 2.37 -7.30
C SER A 38 78.90 3.87 -7.44
N PHE A 39 77.75 4.35 -6.97
CA PHE A 39 77.48 5.78 -6.82
C PHE A 39 77.43 6.15 -5.33
N PRO A 40 77.87 7.37 -4.96
CA PRO A 40 78.08 7.76 -3.57
C PRO A 40 76.76 8.02 -2.83
N ARG A 41 76.77 7.79 -1.53
CA ARG A 41 75.63 7.92 -0.63
C ARG A 41 75.76 9.22 0.18
N SER A 42 75.14 10.29 -0.28
CA SER A 42 75.06 11.53 0.50
C SER A 42 73.99 11.42 1.59
N SER A 43 74.44 11.30 2.84
CA SER A 43 73.60 11.42 4.03
C SER A 43 73.66 12.85 4.55
N LEU A 44 72.51 13.49 4.76
CA LEU A 44 72.41 14.73 5.52
C LEU A 44 71.26 14.61 6.54
N SER A 45 71.58 15.00 7.76
CA SER A 45 70.78 14.84 8.97
C SER A 45 69.89 16.04 9.26
N THR A 46 68.78 15.79 9.96
CA THR A 46 67.97 16.80 10.64
C THR A 46 68.78 17.71 11.58
N HIS A 47 68.78 19.03 11.35
CA HIS A 47 68.15 20.02 12.25
C HIS A 47 68.16 21.45 11.68
N ASP A 48 67.17 22.23 12.12
CA ASP A 48 67.06 23.70 12.22
C ASP A 48 67.24 24.63 11.00
N GLN A 49 66.20 25.46 10.81
CA GLN A 49 66.29 26.75 10.10
C GLN A 49 67.09 27.77 10.94
N PRO A 50 67.71 28.76 10.27
CA PRO A 50 67.03 30.06 10.25
C PRO A 50 66.96 30.70 8.85
N ALA A 51 66.02 31.64 8.70
CA ALA A 51 65.72 32.30 7.43
C ALA A 51 66.77 33.32 6.98
N SER A 52 66.96 33.44 5.66
CA SER A 52 67.40 34.70 5.03
C SER A 52 66.98 34.80 3.55
N SER A 53 66.58 36.01 3.16
CA SER A 53 66.57 36.61 1.80
C SER A 53 66.29 35.73 0.57
N SER A 54 65.12 35.97 -0.05
CA SER A 54 64.84 35.61 -1.44
C SER A 54 65.58 36.53 -2.41
N GLU A 55 66.62 36.01 -3.07
CA GLU A 55 67.05 36.48 -4.39
C GLU A 55 66.67 35.43 -5.45
N THR A 56 66.33 35.92 -6.64
CA THR A 56 65.58 35.15 -7.65
C THR A 56 66.51 34.35 -8.55
N GLU A 57 67.01 33.20 -8.08
CA GLU A 57 67.68 32.25 -8.97
C GLU A 57 66.66 31.55 -9.87
N ALA A 58 66.84 31.69 -11.19
CA ALA A 58 66.06 30.94 -12.17
C ALA A 58 66.27 29.44 -11.96
N SER A 59 65.17 28.68 -11.96
CA SER A 59 65.24 27.23 -11.78
C SER A 59 65.99 26.58 -12.96
N ASN A 60 67.22 26.12 -12.71
CA ASN A 60 68.06 25.46 -13.71
C ASN A 60 67.50 24.05 -14.05
N ILE A 61 66.43 24.01 -14.86
CA ILE A 61 65.68 22.80 -15.26
C ILE A 61 66.60 21.69 -15.79
N PHE A 62 67.64 22.06 -16.53
CA PHE A 62 68.56 21.12 -17.17
C PHE A 62 69.81 20.79 -16.32
N GLY A 63 70.05 21.51 -15.22
CA GLY A 63 71.25 21.42 -14.40
C GLY A 63 72.47 22.12 -15.03
N GLY A 64 73.56 22.23 -14.26
CA GLY A 64 74.77 22.96 -14.68
C GLY A 64 75.53 22.32 -15.85
N PRO A 65 76.55 23.04 -16.39
CA PRO A 65 77.36 22.57 -17.51
C PRO A 65 78.22 21.34 -17.13
N LYS A 66 78.37 20.42 -18.09
CA LYS A 66 79.19 19.21 -18.01
C LYS A 66 80.61 19.48 -18.55
N GLU A 67 81.62 18.98 -17.84
CA GLU A 67 83.03 19.08 -18.24
C GLU A 67 83.45 17.92 -19.16
N LEU A 68 84.37 18.18 -20.11
CA LEU A 68 84.95 17.18 -21.01
C LEU A 68 86.18 16.50 -20.37
N THR A 69 86.32 15.19 -20.52
CA THR A 69 87.37 14.39 -19.86
C THR A 69 88.23 13.56 -20.83
N GLY A 70 89.50 13.34 -20.47
CA GLY A 70 90.42 12.48 -21.24
C GLY A 70 90.76 13.05 -22.63
N ILE A 71 90.46 12.29 -23.69
CA ILE A 71 90.73 12.68 -25.09
C ILE A 71 89.64 13.57 -25.72
N GLN A 72 88.51 13.72 -25.04
CA GLN A 72 87.36 14.52 -25.50
C GLN A 72 87.69 15.99 -25.88
N PRO A 73 88.49 16.79 -25.12
CA PRO A 73 88.83 18.16 -25.52
C PRO A 73 89.70 18.26 -26.80
N LEU A 74 90.45 17.20 -27.15
CA LEU A 74 91.16 17.13 -28.43
C LEU A 74 90.19 16.89 -29.60
N VAL A 75 89.12 16.12 -29.36
CA VAL A 75 88.07 15.81 -30.35
C VAL A 75 87.18 17.03 -30.63
N GLN A 76 86.91 17.86 -29.61
CA GLN A 76 86.05 19.05 -29.71
C GLN A 76 86.46 20.03 -30.83
N ASN A 77 87.76 20.09 -31.15
CA ASN A 77 88.32 21.02 -32.13
C ASN A 77 88.46 20.44 -33.56
N LEU A 78 88.05 19.19 -33.81
CA LEU A 78 88.30 18.48 -35.06
C LEU A 78 87.01 18.16 -35.85
N SER A 79 86.81 18.86 -36.97
CA SER A 79 85.68 18.62 -37.89
C SER A 79 85.79 17.26 -38.61
N PRO A 80 84.70 16.69 -39.16
CA PRO A 80 84.70 15.38 -39.81
C PRO A 80 85.81 15.15 -40.86
N PRO A 81 86.05 16.06 -41.86
CA PRO A 81 87.12 15.84 -42.84
C PRO A 81 88.51 15.94 -42.20
N VAL A 82 88.69 16.78 -41.18
CA VAL A 82 89.96 16.91 -40.45
C VAL A 82 90.24 15.66 -39.62
N ARG A 83 89.22 15.05 -38.98
CA ARG A 83 89.37 13.75 -38.28
C ARG A 83 89.73 12.60 -39.21
N LEU A 84 89.14 12.54 -40.41
CA LEU A 84 89.53 11.54 -41.41
C LEU A 84 90.99 11.75 -41.86
N ALA A 85 91.41 12.99 -42.12
CA ALA A 85 92.80 13.30 -42.45
C ALA A 85 93.79 12.97 -41.32
N THR A 86 93.51 13.38 -40.07
CA THR A 86 94.40 13.09 -38.93
C THR A 86 94.44 11.61 -38.58
N SER A 87 93.32 10.88 -38.68
CA SER A 87 93.31 9.43 -38.50
C SER A 87 94.13 8.69 -39.57
N ALA A 88 94.06 9.11 -40.84
CA ALA A 88 94.90 8.58 -41.91
C ALA A 88 96.40 8.83 -41.65
N VAL A 89 96.76 10.02 -41.15
CA VAL A 89 98.14 10.35 -40.75
C VAL A 89 98.60 9.53 -39.55
N ILE A 90 97.77 9.33 -38.53
CA ILE A 90 98.08 8.49 -37.36
C ILE A 90 98.29 7.02 -37.78
N LEU A 91 97.42 6.48 -38.64
CA LEU A 91 97.53 5.11 -39.14
C LEU A 91 98.78 4.94 -40.01
N ALA A 92 99.03 5.84 -40.95
CA ALA A 92 100.21 5.81 -41.81
C ALA A 92 101.51 5.96 -41.00
N GLY A 93 101.53 6.86 -40.02
CA GLY A 93 102.65 7.05 -39.10
C GLY A 93 102.91 5.81 -38.24
N ALA A 94 101.86 5.19 -37.69
CA ALA A 94 101.98 3.98 -36.87
C ALA A 94 102.41 2.75 -37.69
N LEU A 95 101.88 2.59 -38.91
CA LEU A 95 102.32 1.55 -39.86
C LEU A 95 103.79 1.74 -40.25
N ALA A 96 104.21 2.97 -40.57
CA ALA A 96 105.60 3.28 -40.94
C ALA A 96 106.57 3.08 -39.75
N ALA A 97 106.20 3.55 -38.55
CA ALA A 97 106.98 3.34 -37.33
C ALA A 97 107.07 1.85 -36.97
N GLY A 98 105.97 1.11 -37.08
CA GLY A 98 105.93 -0.34 -36.86
C GLY A 98 106.80 -1.11 -37.85
N TYR A 99 106.75 -0.74 -39.14
CA TYR A 99 107.60 -1.32 -40.16
C TYR A 99 109.09 -1.08 -39.86
N GLY A 100 109.45 0.15 -39.49
CA GLY A 100 110.82 0.52 -39.12
C GLY A 100 111.33 -0.17 -37.85
N LEU A 101 110.50 -0.29 -36.81
CA LEU A 101 110.85 -0.98 -35.56
C LEU A 101 110.94 -2.50 -35.75
N GLY A 102 110.04 -3.10 -36.52
CA GLY A 102 110.10 -4.52 -36.88
C GLY A 102 111.36 -4.87 -37.69
N LEU A 103 111.78 -3.99 -38.60
CA LEU A 103 113.07 -4.08 -39.31
C LEU A 103 114.26 -4.01 -38.34
N ARG A 104 114.26 -3.08 -37.38
CA ARG A 104 115.36 -2.88 -36.43
C ARG A 104 115.51 -3.99 -35.39
N PHE A 105 114.42 -4.56 -34.88
CA PHE A 105 114.47 -5.57 -33.82
C PHE A 105 114.37 -7.02 -34.31
N GLY A 106 113.77 -7.28 -35.47
CA GLY A 106 113.60 -8.64 -36.01
C GLY A 106 114.39 -8.96 -37.28
N GLY A 107 115.07 -7.99 -37.88
CA GLY A 107 116.10 -8.19 -38.92
C GLY A 107 115.64 -8.72 -40.29
N ASN A 108 114.38 -9.13 -40.47
CA ASN A 108 113.85 -9.62 -41.74
C ASN A 108 112.54 -8.94 -42.17
N ARG A 109 112.15 -9.11 -43.45
CA ARG A 109 110.95 -8.47 -44.02
C ARG A 109 109.65 -8.92 -43.34
N ASN A 110 109.55 -10.17 -42.89
CA ASN A 110 108.36 -10.67 -42.20
C ASN A 110 108.21 -10.04 -40.80
N ALA A 111 109.31 -9.77 -40.10
CA ALA A 111 109.31 -9.05 -38.84
C ALA A 111 108.96 -7.56 -39.01
N ALA A 112 109.37 -6.93 -40.13
CA ALA A 112 108.94 -5.58 -40.49
C ALA A 112 107.42 -5.52 -40.74
N PHE A 113 106.86 -6.46 -41.51
CA PHE A 113 105.41 -6.55 -41.70
C PHE A 113 104.67 -6.88 -40.39
N GLY A 114 105.25 -7.71 -39.52
CA GLY A 114 104.72 -8.01 -38.18
C GLY A 114 104.69 -6.77 -37.27
N GLY A 115 105.79 -6.01 -37.20
CA GLY A 115 105.86 -4.76 -36.45
C GLY A 115 104.90 -3.69 -36.98
N ALA A 116 104.77 -3.58 -38.31
CA ALA A 116 103.79 -2.74 -38.96
C ALA A 116 102.36 -3.15 -38.59
N ALA A 117 102.04 -4.45 -38.59
CA ALA A 117 100.73 -4.95 -38.19
C ALA A 117 100.43 -4.65 -36.71
N VAL A 118 101.41 -4.79 -35.80
CA VAL A 118 101.22 -4.52 -34.37
C VAL A 118 101.01 -3.04 -34.08
N LEU A 119 101.86 -2.13 -34.56
CA LEU A 119 101.64 -0.70 -34.35
C LEU A 119 100.51 -0.13 -35.23
N GLY A 120 100.26 -0.70 -36.40
CA GLY A 120 99.07 -0.40 -37.20
C GLY A 120 97.77 -0.77 -36.47
N ALA A 121 97.74 -1.91 -35.77
CA ALA A 121 96.61 -2.27 -34.91
C ALA A 121 96.49 -1.34 -33.70
N ALA A 122 97.60 -0.91 -33.08
CA ALA A 122 97.57 0.07 -31.99
C ALA A 122 97.11 1.47 -32.45
N GLY A 123 97.55 1.93 -33.62
CA GLY A 123 97.08 3.16 -34.27
C GLY A 123 95.61 3.08 -34.65
N GLY A 124 95.17 1.93 -35.19
CA GLY A 124 93.76 1.63 -35.44
C GLY A 124 92.91 1.66 -34.16
N ALA A 125 93.41 1.13 -33.04
CA ALA A 125 92.74 1.20 -31.75
C ALA A 125 92.67 2.62 -31.19
N ALA A 126 93.71 3.45 -31.38
CA ALA A 126 93.69 4.85 -30.99
C ALA A 126 92.70 5.67 -31.84
N ILE A 127 92.63 5.42 -33.15
CA ILE A 127 91.65 6.03 -34.07
C ILE A 127 90.23 5.60 -33.69
N TYR A 128 90.03 4.32 -33.36
CA TYR A 128 88.76 3.81 -32.86
C TYR A 128 88.33 4.52 -31.57
N ALA A 129 89.23 4.69 -30.60
CA ALA A 129 88.95 5.43 -29.36
C ALA A 129 88.62 6.91 -29.60
N VAL A 130 89.35 7.57 -30.50
CA VAL A 130 89.10 8.98 -30.90
C VAL A 130 87.74 9.13 -31.57
N ASN A 131 87.36 8.22 -32.47
CA ASN A 131 86.06 8.26 -33.13
C ASN A 131 84.91 7.85 -32.21
N ALA A 132 85.12 6.89 -31.30
CA ALA A 132 84.12 6.46 -30.32
C ALA A 132 83.77 7.55 -29.29
N ALA A 133 84.69 8.48 -28.99
CA ALA A 133 84.44 9.61 -28.12
C ALA A 133 83.64 10.76 -28.78
N VAL A 134 83.49 10.78 -30.12
CA VAL A 134 82.84 11.89 -30.85
C VAL A 134 81.37 12.08 -30.44
N PRO A 135 80.53 11.01 -30.36
CA PRO A 135 79.15 11.15 -29.90
C PRO A 135 79.05 11.74 -28.49
N GLU A 136 79.94 11.34 -27.56
CA GLU A 136 79.97 11.88 -26.20
C GLU A 136 80.30 13.38 -26.16
N VAL A 137 81.28 13.84 -26.96
CA VAL A 137 81.62 15.27 -27.04
C VAL A 137 80.49 16.10 -27.65
N ALA A 138 79.81 15.57 -28.66
CA ALA A 138 78.63 16.22 -29.22
C ALA A 138 77.50 16.30 -28.20
N ALA A 139 77.28 15.25 -27.41
CA ALA A 139 76.24 15.15 -26.41
C ALA A 139 76.49 16.11 -25.21
N VAL A 140 77.74 16.22 -24.74
CA VAL A 140 78.15 17.23 -23.73
C VAL A 140 78.05 18.65 -24.29
N THR A 141 78.42 18.88 -25.55
CA THR A 141 78.25 20.21 -26.19
C THR A 141 76.76 20.58 -26.26
N LEU A 142 75.89 19.63 -26.58
CA LEU A 142 74.44 19.82 -26.64
C LEU A 142 73.84 20.08 -25.26
N HIS A 143 74.22 19.31 -24.23
CA HIS A 143 73.82 19.58 -22.84
C HIS A 143 74.21 20.99 -22.41
N ASN A 144 75.44 21.44 -22.71
CA ASN A 144 75.93 22.76 -22.34
C ASN A 144 75.25 23.90 -23.13
N TYR A 145 74.80 23.65 -24.36
CA TYR A 145 74.00 24.60 -25.13
C TYR A 145 72.60 24.77 -24.52
N VAL A 146 71.93 23.66 -24.18
CA VAL A 146 70.58 23.67 -23.58
C VAL A 146 70.61 24.23 -22.14
N ALA A 147 71.63 23.91 -21.36
CA ALA A 147 71.85 24.45 -20.02
C ALA A 147 72.22 25.95 -19.98
N ALA A 148 72.63 26.53 -21.12
CA ALA A 148 72.90 27.96 -21.26
C ALA A 148 71.68 28.76 -21.77
N CYS A 149 70.53 28.12 -21.99
CA CYS A 149 69.30 28.76 -22.43
C CYS A 149 68.36 28.98 -21.24
N ASP A 150 68.07 30.24 -20.90
CA ASP A 150 67.17 30.60 -19.78
C ASP A 150 65.70 30.21 -20.00
N SER A 151 65.31 29.85 -21.23
CA SER A 151 63.94 29.45 -21.57
C SER A 151 63.89 28.33 -22.63
N PRO A 152 62.94 27.39 -22.53
CA PRO A 152 62.83 26.24 -23.44
C PRO A 152 62.43 26.61 -24.87
N ASP A 153 61.71 27.72 -25.05
CA ASP A 153 61.25 28.21 -26.36
C ASP A 153 62.37 28.89 -27.18
N ALA A 154 63.52 29.19 -26.58
CA ALA A 154 64.68 29.75 -27.27
C ALA A 154 65.44 28.71 -28.11
N ILE A 155 65.20 27.42 -27.88
CA ILE A 155 65.90 26.31 -28.53
C ILE A 155 65.34 26.09 -29.92
N LYS A 156 66.19 26.15 -30.95
CA LYS A 156 65.81 25.83 -32.33
C LYS A 156 66.38 24.51 -32.77
N ARG A 157 65.60 23.81 -33.58
CA ARG A 157 66.01 22.59 -34.28
C ARG A 157 67.25 22.79 -35.16
N GLU A 158 67.34 23.95 -35.81
CA GLU A 158 68.48 24.33 -36.65
C GLU A 158 69.81 24.31 -35.87
N ASP A 159 69.82 24.79 -34.62
CA ASP A 159 71.02 24.86 -33.79
C ASP A 159 71.50 23.47 -33.35
N ILE A 160 70.56 22.56 -33.07
CA ILE A 160 70.85 21.16 -32.74
C ILE A 160 71.34 20.39 -33.97
N GLU A 161 70.72 20.62 -35.13
CA GLU A 161 71.19 20.05 -36.41
C GLU A 161 72.58 20.61 -36.79
N ASN A 162 72.88 21.88 -36.51
CA ASN A 162 74.22 22.47 -36.67
C ASN A 162 75.26 21.83 -35.74
N ILE A 163 74.92 21.54 -34.48
CA ILE A 163 75.80 20.82 -33.54
C ILE A 163 76.07 19.39 -34.05
N ALA A 164 75.04 18.69 -34.53
CA ALA A 164 75.16 17.36 -35.12
C ALA A 164 76.07 17.36 -36.37
N GLN A 165 75.87 18.30 -37.29
CA GLN A 165 76.71 18.47 -38.48
C GLN A 165 78.17 18.82 -38.13
N LYS A 166 78.39 19.71 -37.16
CA LYS A 166 79.75 20.11 -36.70
C LYS A 166 80.59 18.92 -36.26
N TYR A 167 79.97 17.94 -35.59
CA TYR A 167 80.64 16.72 -35.15
C TYR A 167 80.38 15.50 -36.06
N GLY A 168 79.65 15.65 -37.17
CA GLY A 168 79.31 14.54 -38.07
C GLY A 168 78.59 13.39 -37.38
N VAL A 169 77.79 13.70 -36.37
CA VAL A 169 77.00 12.77 -35.55
C VAL A 169 75.58 12.71 -36.10
N SER A 170 74.98 11.54 -36.05
CA SER A 170 73.61 11.28 -36.50
C SER A 170 72.69 10.98 -35.29
N LYS A 171 71.37 11.01 -35.51
CA LYS A 171 70.40 10.56 -34.49
C LYS A 171 70.52 9.05 -34.15
N GLN A 172 71.28 8.29 -34.94
CA GLN A 172 71.51 6.85 -34.71
C GLN A 172 72.66 6.59 -33.73
N ASP A 173 73.42 7.62 -33.34
CA ASP A 173 74.53 7.50 -32.41
C ASP A 173 74.03 7.51 -30.95
N GLU A 174 74.26 6.39 -30.25
CA GLU A 174 73.66 6.06 -28.95
C GLU A 174 73.85 7.15 -27.88
N ALA A 175 75.06 7.67 -27.69
CA ALA A 175 75.34 8.67 -26.66
C ALA A 175 74.68 10.03 -26.94
N PHE A 176 74.50 10.40 -28.21
CA PHE A 176 73.89 11.68 -28.60
C PHE A 176 72.36 11.63 -28.45
N ASN A 177 71.73 10.53 -28.86
CA ASN A 177 70.30 10.32 -28.63
C ASN A 177 69.98 10.17 -27.13
N MET A 178 70.84 9.52 -26.35
CA MET A 178 70.67 9.40 -24.89
C MET A 178 70.61 10.76 -24.17
N GLU A 179 71.43 11.75 -24.55
CA GLU A 179 71.36 13.10 -23.94
C GLU A 179 70.14 13.90 -24.44
N LEU A 180 69.75 13.78 -25.72
CA LEU A 180 68.49 14.35 -26.21
C LEU A 180 67.29 13.79 -25.41
N CYS A 181 67.27 12.48 -25.19
CA CYS A 181 66.27 11.79 -24.40
C CYS A 181 66.27 12.21 -22.93
N ASP A 182 67.43 12.37 -22.28
CA ASP A 182 67.52 12.80 -20.88
C ASP A 182 67.07 14.26 -20.70
N LEU A 183 67.44 15.17 -21.61
CA LEU A 183 66.97 16.56 -21.61
C LEU A 183 65.44 16.64 -21.79
N TYR A 184 64.88 15.85 -22.69
CA TYR A 184 63.43 15.72 -22.85
C TYR A 184 62.75 15.13 -21.60
N CYS A 185 63.36 14.10 -20.99
CA CYS A 185 62.86 13.48 -19.76
C CYS A 185 62.86 14.47 -18.58
N ARG A 186 63.91 15.29 -18.43
CA ARG A 186 64.00 16.37 -17.43
C ARG A 186 62.93 17.44 -17.67
N PHE A 187 62.79 17.92 -18.89
CA PHE A 187 61.81 18.93 -19.26
C PHE A 187 60.37 18.48 -18.97
N VAL A 188 59.97 17.30 -19.46
CA VAL A 188 58.63 16.75 -19.22
C VAL A 188 58.41 16.50 -17.73
N SER A 189 59.44 16.08 -16.97
CA SER A 189 59.34 15.94 -15.51
C SER A 189 59.15 17.28 -14.78
N SER A 190 59.76 18.37 -15.26
CA SER A 190 59.54 19.72 -14.68
C SER A 190 58.17 20.30 -15.04
N VAL A 191 57.68 20.07 -16.27
CA VAL A 191 56.37 20.55 -16.70
C VAL A 191 55.23 19.84 -15.97
N LEU A 192 55.42 18.56 -15.60
CA LEU A 192 54.44 17.75 -14.88
C LEU A 192 54.50 17.87 -13.35
N SER A 193 55.40 18.70 -12.80
CA SER A 193 55.60 19.02 -11.37
C SER A 193 55.00 18.06 -10.33
N SER A 194 55.87 17.32 -9.64
CA SER A 194 55.53 16.21 -8.72
C SER A 194 54.76 16.57 -7.44
N GLY A 195 54.21 17.79 -7.33
CA GLY A 195 53.34 18.24 -6.25
C GLY A 195 51.85 18.04 -6.52
N SER A 196 51.01 18.65 -5.69
CA SER A 196 49.54 18.53 -5.70
C SER A 196 48.82 19.49 -6.69
N GLU A 197 49.58 20.26 -7.48
CA GLU A 197 49.04 21.25 -8.43
C GLU A 197 48.37 20.60 -9.65
N ASP A 198 47.22 21.15 -10.05
CA ASP A 198 46.51 20.75 -11.26
C ASP A 198 47.19 21.30 -12.52
N LEU A 199 46.90 20.70 -13.68
CA LEU A 199 47.41 21.17 -14.98
C LEU A 199 46.83 22.55 -15.34
N ARG A 200 47.60 23.39 -16.05
CA ARG A 200 47.18 24.73 -16.47
C ARG A 200 46.51 24.74 -17.85
N GLY A 201 46.81 23.76 -18.70
CA GLY A 201 46.21 23.58 -20.03
C GLY A 201 47.18 23.85 -21.20
N ASP A 202 48.39 24.32 -20.91
CA ASP A 202 49.42 24.73 -21.87
C ASP A 202 50.63 23.75 -21.88
N GLU A 203 50.66 22.81 -20.93
CA GLU A 203 51.72 21.79 -20.80
C GLU A 203 51.85 20.92 -22.05
N VAL A 204 50.75 20.63 -22.74
CA VAL A 204 50.75 19.81 -23.96
C VAL A 204 51.41 20.55 -25.12
N GLU A 205 51.10 21.83 -25.30
CA GLU A 205 51.63 22.64 -26.40
C GLU A 205 53.13 22.93 -26.20
N THR A 206 53.55 23.20 -24.95
CA THR A 206 54.97 23.39 -24.59
C THR A 206 55.79 22.09 -24.71
N ILE A 207 55.22 20.92 -24.40
CA ILE A 207 55.90 19.63 -24.64
C ILE A 207 56.02 19.33 -26.14
N ILE A 208 54.99 19.64 -26.94
CA ILE A 208 55.04 19.47 -28.40
C ILE A 208 56.06 20.42 -29.04
N SER A 209 56.07 21.71 -28.65
CA SER A 209 57.05 22.68 -29.18
C SER A 209 58.48 22.24 -28.86
N PHE A 210 58.74 21.86 -27.61
CA PHE A 210 60.06 21.40 -27.16
C PHE A 210 60.50 20.08 -27.82
N LYS A 211 59.59 19.11 -27.98
CA LYS A 211 59.86 17.87 -28.74
C LYS A 211 60.27 18.17 -30.19
N ASN A 212 59.56 19.09 -30.84
CA ASN A 212 59.83 19.50 -32.22
C ASN A 212 61.14 20.29 -32.34
N ALA A 213 61.47 21.12 -31.34
CA ALA A 213 62.72 21.85 -31.23
C ALA A 213 63.93 20.92 -31.03
N LEU A 214 63.84 19.94 -30.13
CA LEU A 214 64.86 18.88 -29.98
C LEU A 214 64.93 17.93 -31.18
N GLY A 215 63.86 17.87 -31.98
CA GLY A 215 63.77 16.98 -33.13
C GLY A 215 63.71 15.51 -32.76
N ILE A 216 63.12 15.15 -31.61
CA ILE A 216 63.00 13.76 -31.14
C ILE A 216 61.80 13.07 -31.81
N ASP A 217 62.01 11.82 -32.24
CA ASP A 217 60.98 11.02 -32.90
C ASP A 217 59.98 10.44 -31.86
N ASP A 218 58.73 10.26 -32.28
CA ASP A 218 57.63 9.72 -31.46
C ASP A 218 57.95 8.49 -30.58
N PRO A 219 58.59 7.41 -31.09
CA PRO A 219 58.91 6.25 -30.26
C PRO A 219 59.90 6.56 -29.13
N ASP A 220 60.90 7.40 -29.38
CA ASP A 220 61.93 7.76 -28.40
C ASP A 220 61.33 8.65 -27.31
N ALA A 221 60.54 9.65 -27.71
CA ALA A 221 59.76 10.47 -26.77
C ALA A 221 58.78 9.62 -25.94
N ALA A 222 58.06 8.66 -26.54
CA ALA A 222 57.18 7.75 -25.82
C ALA A 222 57.94 6.85 -24.82
N SER A 223 59.18 6.46 -25.15
CA SER A 223 60.06 5.70 -24.25
C SER A 223 60.46 6.50 -23.00
N MET A 224 60.59 7.82 -23.12
CA MET A 224 60.86 8.72 -22.00
C MET A 224 59.62 8.93 -21.12
N HIS A 225 58.42 9.08 -21.69
CA HIS A 225 57.18 9.13 -20.90
C HIS A 225 56.97 7.81 -20.11
N MET A 226 57.30 6.67 -20.72
CA MET A 226 57.37 5.37 -20.03
C MET A 226 58.38 5.36 -18.87
N GLU A 227 59.49 6.08 -18.97
CA GLU A 227 60.47 6.17 -17.88
C GLU A 227 60.00 7.08 -16.74
N ILE A 228 59.41 8.23 -17.04
CA ILE A 228 58.80 9.11 -16.04
C ILE A 228 57.72 8.33 -15.27
N GLY A 229 56.89 7.55 -15.98
CA GLY A 229 55.93 6.64 -15.34
C GLY A 229 56.59 5.60 -14.43
N ARG A 230 57.75 5.04 -14.81
CA ARG A 230 58.54 4.13 -13.95
C ARG A 230 59.13 4.84 -12.72
N ARG A 231 59.52 6.11 -12.85
CA ARG A 231 60.04 6.93 -11.74
C ARG A 231 58.92 7.19 -10.72
N ILE A 232 57.76 7.70 -11.17
CA ILE A 232 56.57 7.94 -10.33
C ILE A 232 56.07 6.64 -9.66
N PHE A 233 55.96 5.54 -10.42
CA PHE A 233 55.51 4.25 -9.87
C PHE A 233 56.49 3.69 -8.82
N ARG A 234 57.80 3.94 -8.97
CA ARG A 234 58.79 3.55 -7.96
C ARG A 234 58.71 4.44 -6.72
N GLN A 235 58.64 5.76 -6.89
CA GLN A 235 58.50 6.72 -5.78
C GLN A 235 57.28 6.38 -4.93
N ARG A 236 56.14 6.07 -5.56
CA ARG A 236 54.94 5.58 -4.88
C ARG A 236 55.19 4.36 -3.97
N LEU A 237 55.98 3.38 -4.44
CA LEU A 237 56.36 2.19 -3.65
C LEU A 237 57.39 2.50 -2.54
N GLU A 238 58.10 3.62 -2.64
CA GLU A 238 59.13 4.06 -1.69
C GLU A 238 58.58 4.98 -0.59
N THR A 239 57.55 5.81 -0.88
CA THR A 239 56.98 6.76 0.09
C THR A 239 56.12 6.08 1.17
N GLY A 240 55.30 5.08 0.83
CA GLY A 240 54.52 4.28 1.79
C GLY A 240 53.35 4.97 2.51
N ASP A 241 53.35 6.30 2.64
CA ASP A 241 52.28 7.09 3.27
C ASP A 241 51.04 7.25 2.39
N ARG A 242 49.85 7.26 3.02
CA ARG A 242 48.56 7.28 2.30
C ARG A 242 48.37 8.52 1.41
N ASP A 243 48.80 9.69 1.87
CA ASP A 243 48.57 10.95 1.15
C ASP A 243 49.57 11.11 -0.01
N GLY A 244 50.85 10.79 0.22
CA GLY A 244 51.84 10.67 -0.85
C GLY A 244 51.44 9.61 -1.91
N ASP A 245 50.82 8.50 -1.49
CA ASP A 245 50.30 7.48 -2.42
C ASP A 245 49.13 8.00 -3.27
N LEU A 246 48.39 9.04 -2.84
CA LEU A 246 47.36 9.73 -3.63
C LEU A 246 47.97 10.79 -4.57
N GLU A 247 48.94 11.57 -4.09
CA GLU A 247 49.66 12.56 -4.89
C GLU A 247 50.40 11.91 -6.07
N GLN A 248 51.13 10.82 -5.83
CA GLN A 248 51.82 10.08 -6.89
C GLN A 248 50.85 9.41 -7.87
N ARG A 249 49.64 9.01 -7.43
CA ARG A 249 48.58 8.56 -8.35
C ARG A 249 48.05 9.70 -9.22
N ARG A 250 47.83 10.91 -8.66
CA ARG A 250 47.42 12.09 -9.44
C ARG A 250 48.52 12.54 -10.41
N ALA A 251 49.79 12.52 -10.01
CA ALA A 251 50.93 12.76 -10.90
C ALA A 251 50.96 11.74 -12.06
N PHE A 252 50.74 10.45 -11.77
CA PHE A 252 50.63 9.42 -12.80
C PHE A 252 49.42 9.62 -13.72
N GLN A 253 48.26 10.06 -13.21
CA GLN A 253 47.08 10.39 -14.02
C GLN A 253 47.31 11.60 -14.92
N ARG A 254 47.95 12.68 -14.42
CA ARG A 254 48.38 13.83 -15.21
C ARG A 254 49.33 13.40 -16.34
N LEU A 255 50.31 12.56 -16.03
CA LEU A 255 51.23 11.97 -17.02
C LEU A 255 50.48 11.14 -18.08
N ILE A 256 49.49 10.30 -17.72
CA ILE A 256 48.63 9.59 -18.69
C ILE A 256 48.00 10.61 -19.65
N TYR A 257 47.26 11.58 -19.10
CA TYR A 257 46.48 12.54 -19.88
C TYR A 257 47.36 13.35 -20.83
N VAL A 258 48.42 13.98 -20.33
CA VAL A 258 49.36 14.76 -21.15
C VAL A 258 49.99 13.89 -22.24
N SER A 259 50.40 12.65 -21.94
CA SER A 259 50.94 11.73 -22.96
C SER A 259 49.91 11.43 -24.05
N THR A 260 48.65 11.17 -23.70
CA THR A 260 47.59 10.88 -24.68
C THR A 260 47.18 12.08 -25.54
N LEU A 261 47.49 13.31 -25.11
CA LEU A 261 47.33 14.52 -25.91
C LEU A 261 48.56 14.81 -26.77
N VAL A 262 49.78 14.70 -26.23
CA VAL A 262 51.05 14.94 -26.94
C VAL A 262 51.25 13.98 -28.11
N PHE A 263 50.87 12.70 -27.97
CA PHE A 263 51.05 11.69 -29.03
C PHE A 263 49.81 11.47 -29.90
N GLY A 264 48.61 11.95 -29.51
CA GLY A 264 47.39 11.81 -30.31
C GLY A 264 47.15 10.38 -30.82
N ASP A 265 47.09 10.20 -32.14
CA ASP A 265 46.88 8.90 -32.79
C ASP A 265 48.11 7.97 -32.72
N ALA A 266 49.31 8.54 -32.51
CA ALA A 266 50.53 7.80 -32.20
C ALA A 266 50.58 7.28 -30.74
N SER A 267 49.51 7.48 -29.95
CA SER A 267 49.37 6.90 -28.60
C SER A 267 49.43 5.36 -28.56
N THR A 268 49.41 4.67 -29.70
CA THR A 268 49.74 3.24 -29.80
C THR A 268 51.12 2.88 -29.25
N PHE A 269 52.10 3.80 -29.27
CA PHE A 269 53.40 3.61 -28.63
C PHE A 269 53.31 3.54 -27.08
N LEU A 270 52.18 3.94 -26.49
CA LEU A 270 51.89 3.86 -25.06
C LEU A 270 51.13 2.57 -24.66
N LEU A 271 50.86 1.63 -25.58
CA LEU A 271 50.31 0.31 -25.25
C LEU A 271 51.07 -0.46 -24.15
N PRO A 272 52.42 -0.33 -23.99
CA PRO A 272 53.15 -0.97 -22.89
C PRO A 272 52.73 -0.54 -21.48
N TRP A 273 52.08 0.63 -21.29
CA TRP A 273 51.68 1.13 -19.98
C TRP A 273 50.78 0.12 -19.24
N LYS A 274 49.83 -0.49 -19.98
CA LYS A 274 48.90 -1.51 -19.48
C LYS A 274 49.63 -2.68 -18.83
N ARG A 275 50.68 -3.18 -19.51
CA ARG A 275 51.48 -4.34 -19.07
C ARG A 275 52.47 -4.00 -17.96
N VAL A 276 53.11 -2.83 -18.02
CA VAL A 276 54.17 -2.42 -17.09
C VAL A 276 53.61 -1.95 -15.74
N PHE A 277 52.51 -1.19 -15.75
CA PHE A 277 51.94 -0.60 -14.52
C PHE A 277 50.70 -1.33 -13.99
N LYS A 278 50.21 -2.38 -14.69
CA LYS A 278 48.98 -3.12 -14.37
C LYS A 278 47.72 -2.24 -14.31
N VAL A 279 47.68 -1.22 -15.16
CA VAL A 279 46.58 -0.24 -15.24
C VAL A 279 45.53 -0.77 -16.22
N THR A 280 44.25 -0.68 -15.87
CA THR A 280 43.14 -1.09 -16.75
C THR A 280 42.72 0.04 -17.69
N ASP A 281 42.09 -0.30 -18.82
CA ASP A 281 41.63 0.68 -19.80
C ASP A 281 40.65 1.70 -19.18
N ALA A 282 39.75 1.23 -18.30
CA ALA A 282 38.88 2.10 -17.51
C ALA A 282 39.65 3.10 -16.61
N GLN A 283 40.81 2.73 -16.06
CA GLN A 283 41.63 3.65 -15.26
C GLN A 283 42.33 4.71 -16.12
N VAL A 284 42.70 4.38 -17.36
CA VAL A 284 43.22 5.34 -18.34
C VAL A 284 42.13 6.33 -18.75
N GLU A 285 40.91 5.84 -19.04
CA GLU A 285 39.76 6.70 -19.35
C GLU A 285 39.37 7.60 -18.17
N ILE A 286 39.38 7.09 -16.94
CA ILE A 286 39.15 7.89 -15.73
C ILE A 286 40.22 8.97 -15.59
N ALA A 287 41.50 8.65 -15.79
CA ALA A 287 42.59 9.63 -15.74
C ALA A 287 42.40 10.76 -16.77
N ILE A 288 42.04 10.43 -18.02
CA ILE A 288 41.77 11.42 -19.07
C ILE A 288 40.57 12.28 -18.69
N ARG A 289 39.47 11.63 -18.27
CA ARG A 289 38.21 12.27 -17.90
C ARG A 289 38.38 13.27 -16.76
N ASP A 290 39.05 12.88 -15.69
CA ASP A 290 39.11 13.71 -14.48
C ASP A 290 40.04 14.92 -14.65
N ASN A 291 41.17 14.77 -15.35
CA ASN A 291 42.03 15.92 -15.70
C ASN A 291 41.34 16.89 -16.67
N ALA A 292 40.63 16.37 -17.68
CA ALA A 292 39.84 17.20 -18.60
C ALA A 292 38.70 17.95 -17.89
N LYS A 293 38.04 17.31 -16.91
CA LYS A 293 37.04 17.97 -16.05
C LYS A 293 37.66 19.11 -15.22
N GLN A 294 38.81 18.89 -14.59
CA GLN A 294 39.49 19.92 -13.78
C GLN A 294 39.88 21.15 -14.62
N LEU A 295 40.47 20.92 -15.81
CA LEU A 295 40.82 21.98 -16.76
C LEU A 295 39.60 22.74 -17.31
N TYR A 296 38.49 22.04 -17.54
CA TYR A 296 37.26 22.71 -17.97
C TYR A 296 36.62 23.49 -16.80
N ALA A 297 36.64 22.95 -15.59
CA ALA A 297 36.15 23.63 -14.38
C ALA A 297 36.98 24.89 -14.04
N SER A 298 38.30 24.86 -14.16
CA SER A 298 39.16 26.03 -13.97
C SER A 298 38.97 27.08 -15.07
N LYS A 299 38.53 26.68 -16.28
CA LYS A 299 38.09 27.63 -17.29
C LYS A 299 36.71 28.22 -16.97
N LEU A 300 35.79 27.42 -16.43
CA LEU A 300 34.45 27.87 -16.03
C LEU A 300 34.47 28.88 -14.87
N THR A 301 35.43 28.85 -13.94
CA THR A 301 35.53 29.88 -12.89
C THR A 301 35.78 31.30 -13.42
N SER A 302 36.28 31.43 -14.66
CA SER A 302 36.39 32.74 -15.34
C SER A 302 35.07 33.23 -15.96
N VAL A 303 34.01 32.41 -15.94
CA VAL A 303 32.69 32.73 -16.49
C VAL A 303 31.83 33.35 -15.39
N GLY A 304 31.60 34.66 -15.50
CA GLY A 304 30.68 35.39 -14.64
C GLY A 304 29.21 35.26 -15.08
N ARG A 305 28.40 36.24 -14.65
CA ARG A 305 26.96 36.30 -14.94
C ARG A 305 26.67 36.89 -16.32
N ASP A 306 27.58 37.71 -16.84
CA ASP A 306 27.51 38.25 -18.20
C ASP A 306 28.09 37.24 -19.21
N VAL A 307 27.24 36.36 -19.72
CA VAL A 307 27.61 35.31 -20.67
C VAL A 307 27.45 35.83 -22.11
N GLY A 308 28.57 36.17 -22.75
CA GLY A 308 28.62 36.53 -24.17
C GLY A 308 28.86 35.33 -25.10
N GLU A 309 28.46 35.47 -26.37
CA GLU A 309 28.63 34.46 -27.42
C GLU A 309 30.10 34.06 -27.62
N GLU A 310 31.02 35.04 -27.61
CA GLU A 310 32.47 34.80 -27.74
C GLU A 310 33.02 33.90 -26.63
N LEU A 311 32.52 34.08 -25.39
CA LEU A 311 32.90 33.25 -24.25
C LEU A 311 32.40 31.81 -24.43
N LEU A 312 31.15 31.64 -24.89
CA LEU A 312 30.57 30.31 -25.16
C LEU A 312 31.30 29.56 -26.27
N VAL A 313 31.71 30.25 -27.34
CA VAL A 313 32.57 29.68 -28.40
C VAL A 313 33.96 29.35 -27.86
N SER A 314 34.52 30.18 -26.97
CA SER A 314 35.81 29.89 -26.32
C SER A 314 35.76 28.63 -25.42
N LEU A 315 34.65 28.42 -24.72
CA LEU A 315 34.40 27.23 -23.91
C LEU A 315 34.26 25.98 -24.80
N ARG A 316 33.53 26.05 -25.92
CA ARG A 316 33.43 24.95 -26.89
C ARG A 316 34.80 24.57 -27.46
N LYS A 317 35.64 25.56 -27.80
CA LYS A 317 37.03 25.35 -28.24
C LYS A 317 37.90 24.70 -27.14
N ALA A 318 37.79 25.15 -25.90
CA ALA A 318 38.52 24.57 -24.76
C ALA A 318 38.08 23.12 -24.49
N GLN A 319 36.77 22.84 -24.52
CA GLN A 319 36.22 21.50 -24.36
C GLN A 319 36.81 20.50 -25.39
N LEU A 320 36.86 20.92 -26.66
CA LEU A 320 37.44 20.12 -27.75
C LEU A 320 38.97 19.95 -27.58
N LYS A 321 39.72 21.00 -27.18
CA LYS A 321 41.16 20.93 -26.84
C LYS A 321 41.43 19.90 -25.73
N TYR A 322 40.55 19.81 -24.73
CA TYR A 322 40.69 18.88 -23.59
C TYR A 322 40.10 17.47 -23.84
N LYS A 323 39.52 17.21 -25.03
CA LYS A 323 38.81 15.96 -25.36
C LYS A 323 37.72 15.58 -24.35
N LEU A 324 37.05 16.57 -23.74
CA LEU A 324 35.95 16.33 -22.81
C LEU A 324 34.66 16.02 -23.57
N SER A 325 33.93 14.97 -23.17
CA SER A 325 32.64 14.60 -23.81
C SER A 325 31.56 15.66 -23.58
N ASP A 326 30.66 15.81 -24.56
CA ASP A 326 29.57 16.81 -24.54
C ASP A 326 28.65 16.67 -23.32
N GLU A 327 28.41 15.43 -22.86
CA GLU A 327 27.63 15.14 -21.65
C GLU A 327 28.29 15.74 -20.40
N LEU A 328 29.58 15.47 -20.17
CA LEU A 328 30.31 15.94 -18.99
C LEU A 328 30.56 17.45 -19.03
N ALA A 329 30.76 18.02 -20.23
CA ALA A 329 30.88 19.45 -20.41
C ALA A 329 29.56 20.19 -20.10
N LYS A 330 28.43 19.60 -20.51
CA LYS A 330 27.08 20.05 -20.15
C LYS A 330 26.84 20.01 -18.65
N ASP A 331 27.17 18.90 -18.00
CA ASP A 331 26.94 18.75 -16.56
C ASP A 331 27.76 19.77 -15.75
N LEU A 332 29.04 19.98 -16.09
CA LEU A 332 29.89 20.99 -15.45
C LEU A 332 29.39 22.42 -15.69
N LEU A 333 28.92 22.76 -16.90
CA LEU A 333 28.35 24.08 -17.18
C LEU A 333 27.03 24.30 -16.42
N MET A 334 26.20 23.27 -16.29
CA MET A 334 24.96 23.32 -15.50
C MET A 334 25.23 23.45 -13.99
N GLU A 335 26.27 22.79 -13.48
CA GLU A 335 26.72 22.93 -12.08
C GLU A 335 27.24 24.35 -11.80
N HIS A 336 28.04 24.92 -12.71
CA HIS A 336 28.58 26.29 -12.57
C HIS A 336 27.47 27.35 -12.56
N LYS A 337 26.52 27.25 -13.50
CA LYS A 337 25.33 28.13 -13.52
C LYS A 337 24.51 28.05 -12.24
N ARG A 338 24.40 26.85 -11.66
CA ARG A 338 23.69 26.64 -10.38
C ARG A 338 24.39 27.39 -9.25
N LYS A 339 25.71 27.24 -9.12
CA LYS A 339 26.52 27.95 -8.10
C LYS A 339 26.36 29.47 -8.19
N LEU A 340 26.38 30.06 -9.38
CA LEU A 340 26.15 31.50 -9.57
C LEU A 340 24.76 31.97 -9.09
N VAL A 341 23.74 31.12 -9.19
CA VAL A 341 22.39 31.40 -8.67
C VAL A 341 22.30 31.14 -7.16
N GLU A 342 22.96 30.10 -6.65
CA GLU A 342 23.07 29.78 -5.22
C GLU A 342 23.76 30.90 -4.44
N GLU A 343 24.79 31.54 -5.02
CA GLU A 343 25.41 32.76 -4.49
C GLU A 343 24.39 33.87 -4.27
N ASN A 344 23.62 34.23 -5.30
CA ASN A 344 22.59 35.29 -5.21
C ASN A 344 21.50 34.94 -4.19
N ILE A 345 21.10 33.67 -4.11
CA ILE A 345 20.15 33.16 -3.12
C ILE A 345 20.72 33.30 -1.70
N SER A 346 22.00 32.99 -1.50
CA SER A 346 22.66 33.16 -0.20
C SER A 346 22.68 34.63 0.24
N VAL A 347 22.92 35.56 -0.69
CA VAL A 347 22.86 37.01 -0.45
C VAL A 347 21.42 37.43 -0.10
N ALA A 348 20.43 37.06 -0.90
CA ALA A 348 19.03 37.38 -0.67
C ALA A 348 18.50 36.82 0.67
N LEU A 349 18.92 35.60 1.06
CA LEU A 349 18.59 35.01 2.35
C LEU A 349 19.27 35.72 3.51
N ASN A 350 20.54 36.11 3.37
CA ASN A 350 21.24 36.89 4.38
C ASN A 350 20.55 38.25 4.62
N ILE A 351 20.06 38.90 3.56
CA ILE A 351 19.25 40.13 3.66
C ILE A 351 17.95 39.85 4.45
N LEU A 352 17.14 38.86 4.04
CA LEU A 352 15.86 38.55 4.68
C LEU A 352 15.97 38.04 6.12
N LYS A 353 17.02 37.28 6.44
CA LYS A 353 17.26 36.71 7.78
C LYS A 353 17.99 37.67 8.72
N SER A 354 18.55 38.77 8.21
CA SER A 354 19.26 39.74 9.05
C SER A 354 18.33 40.34 10.12
N ARG A 355 18.86 40.45 11.35
CA ARG A 355 18.07 40.83 12.53
C ARG A 355 17.57 42.29 12.48
N ALA A 356 18.21 43.12 11.65
CA ALA A 356 17.73 44.43 11.29
C ALA A 356 16.79 44.30 10.08
N ARG A 357 15.49 44.14 10.33
CA ARG A 357 14.46 44.36 9.29
C ARG A 357 14.43 45.85 8.92
N THR A 358 15.38 46.25 8.06
CA THR A 358 15.37 47.56 7.43
C THR A 358 14.08 47.71 6.62
N VAL A 359 13.47 48.89 6.67
CA VAL A 359 12.30 49.22 5.84
C VAL A 359 12.78 49.25 4.38
N GLY A 360 12.62 48.12 3.69
CA GLY A 360 13.16 47.90 2.34
C GLY A 360 13.88 46.56 2.12
N GLY A 361 14.20 45.79 3.17
CA GLY A 361 14.95 44.53 3.02
C GLY A 361 14.28 43.47 2.12
N VAL A 362 12.94 43.48 2.02
CA VAL A 362 12.20 42.63 1.07
C VAL A 362 12.48 43.04 -0.38
N LYS A 363 12.55 44.34 -0.67
CA LYS A 363 12.84 44.85 -2.03
C LYS A 363 14.26 44.51 -2.46
N GLN A 364 15.23 44.71 -1.58
CA GLN A 364 16.64 44.36 -1.83
C GLN A 364 16.83 42.85 -2.08
N ALA A 365 16.10 41.99 -1.36
CA ALA A 365 16.11 40.56 -1.64
C ALA A 365 15.45 40.21 -2.99
N VAL A 366 14.41 40.95 -3.40
CA VAL A 366 13.75 40.80 -4.70
C VAL A 366 14.63 41.28 -5.85
N GLU A 367 15.40 42.37 -5.68
CA GLU A 367 16.39 42.83 -6.65
C GLU A 367 17.46 41.77 -6.97
N GLU A 368 17.89 40.96 -5.97
CA GLU A 368 18.78 39.81 -6.21
C GLU A 368 18.08 38.64 -6.94
N LEU A 369 16.77 38.45 -6.73
CA LEU A 369 15.98 37.45 -7.46
C LEU A 369 15.71 37.89 -8.92
N ASP A 370 15.53 39.19 -9.17
CA ASP A 370 15.39 39.73 -10.53
C ASP A 370 16.69 39.60 -11.34
N LYS A 371 17.87 39.68 -10.69
CA LYS A 371 19.16 39.33 -11.33
C LYS A 371 19.25 37.85 -11.71
N ILE A 372 18.63 36.95 -10.96
CA ILE A 372 18.56 35.51 -11.29
C ILE A 372 17.64 35.30 -12.50
N LEU A 373 16.51 36.01 -12.54
CA LEU A 373 15.56 35.95 -13.66
C LEU A 373 16.19 36.49 -14.95
N SER A 374 16.83 37.66 -14.91
CA SER A 374 17.51 38.23 -16.10
C SER A 374 18.64 37.34 -16.60
N PHE A 375 19.44 36.74 -15.71
CA PHE A 375 20.46 35.75 -16.07
C PHE A 375 19.85 34.51 -16.74
N ASN A 376 18.75 33.99 -16.20
CA ASN A 376 18.05 32.85 -16.79
C ASN A 376 17.45 33.18 -18.17
N ASP A 377 16.88 34.37 -18.35
CA ASP A 377 16.32 34.81 -19.64
C ASP A 377 17.41 35.02 -20.71
N LEU A 378 18.59 35.53 -20.33
CA LEU A 378 19.78 35.57 -21.19
C LEU A 378 20.21 34.15 -21.60
N LEU A 379 20.23 33.19 -20.68
CA LEU A 379 20.56 31.80 -21.02
C LEU A 379 19.52 31.13 -21.95
N ILE A 380 18.24 31.50 -21.83
CA ILE A 380 17.15 31.03 -22.70
C ILE A 380 17.20 31.70 -24.08
N SER A 381 17.66 32.95 -24.19
CA SER A 381 17.84 33.60 -25.49
C SER A 381 19.02 32.99 -26.25
N LEU A 382 20.15 32.79 -25.56
CA LEU A 382 21.36 32.15 -26.10
C LEU A 382 21.13 30.69 -26.51
N SER A 383 20.30 29.93 -25.79
CA SER A 383 19.95 28.56 -26.19
C SER A 383 19.03 28.47 -27.43
N LYS A 384 18.45 29.59 -27.86
CA LYS A 384 17.60 29.70 -29.07
C LYS A 384 18.31 30.40 -30.23
N HIS A 385 19.57 30.78 -30.07
CA HIS A 385 20.37 31.44 -31.10
C HIS A 385 20.64 30.49 -32.28
N PRO A 386 20.67 30.94 -33.56
CA PRO A 386 20.99 30.09 -34.70
C PRO A 386 22.35 29.39 -34.58
N ASP A 387 23.33 30.01 -33.92
CA ASP A 387 24.67 29.44 -33.73
C ASP A 387 24.80 28.52 -32.49
N ALA A 388 23.69 28.07 -31.89
CA ALA A 388 23.71 27.25 -30.67
C ALA A 388 24.58 25.97 -30.78
N ASP A 389 24.70 25.39 -31.97
CA ASP A 389 25.55 24.20 -32.24
C ASP A 389 27.05 24.49 -32.07
N HIS A 390 27.47 25.76 -32.18
CA HIS A 390 28.86 26.21 -31.98
C HIS A 390 29.17 26.62 -30.53
N PHE A 391 28.16 26.66 -29.66
CA PHE A 391 28.32 27.01 -28.26
C PHE A 391 28.64 25.79 -27.38
N ALA A 392 29.07 26.04 -26.14
CA ALA A 392 29.27 24.97 -25.16
C ALA A 392 27.94 24.26 -24.84
N PRO A 393 27.91 22.91 -24.82
CA PRO A 393 26.69 22.16 -24.53
C PRO A 393 26.22 22.43 -23.10
N GLY A 394 24.90 22.39 -22.88
CA GLY A 394 24.31 22.73 -21.58
C GLY A 394 23.78 24.17 -21.47
N LEU A 395 23.56 24.86 -22.60
CA LEU A 395 22.69 26.04 -22.63
C LEU A 395 21.22 25.65 -22.42
N GLY A 396 20.51 26.46 -21.64
CA GLY A 396 19.17 26.13 -21.13
C GLY A 396 18.88 26.80 -19.78
N PRO A 397 17.64 26.67 -19.29
CA PRO A 397 17.19 27.29 -18.03
C PRO A 397 17.92 26.72 -16.82
N VAL A 398 18.13 27.56 -15.81
CA VAL A 398 18.79 27.15 -14.55
C VAL A 398 17.77 26.47 -13.64
N SER A 399 18.22 25.43 -12.92
CA SER A 399 17.45 24.78 -11.86
C SER A 399 18.37 24.45 -10.68
N LEU A 400 17.86 24.65 -9.47
CA LEU A 400 18.55 24.33 -8.21
C LEU A 400 18.44 22.86 -7.78
N VAL A 401 17.64 22.05 -8.49
CA VAL A 401 17.46 20.63 -8.17
C VAL A 401 18.80 19.89 -8.26
N GLY A 402 19.10 19.05 -7.27
CA GLY A 402 20.40 18.43 -7.05
C GLY A 402 21.51 19.39 -6.57
N GLY A 403 21.18 20.63 -6.18
CA GLY A 403 22.10 21.66 -5.68
C GLY A 403 22.20 21.73 -4.15
N GLU A 404 22.86 22.78 -3.65
CA GLU A 404 23.08 22.99 -2.21
C GLU A 404 21.77 23.21 -1.45
N TYR A 405 20.72 23.68 -2.14
CA TYR A 405 19.40 24.01 -1.58
C TYR A 405 18.35 22.88 -1.71
N ASP A 406 18.69 21.76 -2.33
CA ASP A 406 17.80 20.61 -2.58
C ASP A 406 17.56 19.72 -1.33
N SER A 407 17.64 20.32 -0.14
CA SER A 407 17.40 19.63 1.15
C SER A 407 16.22 20.28 1.86
N ASP A 408 15.36 19.48 2.51
CA ASP A 408 14.11 19.95 3.13
C ASP A 408 14.27 21.22 3.98
N ARG A 409 15.35 21.30 4.77
CA ARG A 409 15.64 22.46 5.64
C ARG A 409 15.93 23.76 4.87
N LYS A 410 16.46 23.66 3.66
CA LYS A 410 16.76 24.79 2.76
C LYS A 410 15.64 25.04 1.76
N MET A 411 14.79 24.05 1.50
CA MET A 411 13.55 24.24 0.75
C MET A 411 12.64 25.29 1.44
N ASP A 412 12.59 25.29 2.78
CA ASP A 412 11.88 26.33 3.54
C ASP A 412 12.47 27.75 3.37
N ASP A 413 13.78 27.85 3.12
CA ASP A 413 14.43 29.12 2.78
C ASP A 413 14.06 29.59 1.36
N LEU A 414 13.97 28.67 0.39
CA LEU A 414 13.48 28.99 -0.96
C LEU A 414 11.99 29.40 -0.92
N LYS A 415 11.18 28.74 -0.10
CA LYS A 415 9.77 29.12 0.15
C LYS A 415 9.66 30.50 0.80
N LEU A 416 10.60 30.89 1.67
CA LEU A 416 10.66 32.23 2.26
C LEU A 416 10.99 33.30 1.20
N LEU A 417 11.97 33.05 0.32
CA LEU A 417 12.29 33.93 -0.81
C LEU A 417 11.11 34.07 -1.77
N TYR A 418 10.47 32.96 -2.13
CA TYR A 418 9.29 32.97 -3.00
C TYR A 418 8.13 33.76 -2.38
N ARG A 419 7.86 33.57 -1.08
CA ARG A 419 6.88 34.37 -0.33
C ARG A 419 7.24 35.86 -0.32
N ALA A 420 8.52 36.21 -0.20
CA ALA A 420 8.99 37.59 -0.25
C ALA A 420 8.74 38.22 -1.64
N TYR A 421 9.03 37.49 -2.73
CA TYR A 421 8.77 37.91 -4.11
C TYR A 421 7.28 38.12 -4.39
N VAL A 422 6.42 37.18 -3.97
CA VAL A 422 4.94 37.35 -4.06
C VAL A 422 4.46 38.55 -3.23
N SER A 423 5.08 38.81 -2.07
CA SER A 423 4.69 39.93 -1.22
C SER A 423 5.07 41.29 -1.82
N ASP A 424 6.23 41.39 -2.49
CA ASP A 424 6.62 42.62 -3.19
C ASP A 424 5.85 42.82 -4.49
N SER A 425 5.55 41.74 -5.23
CA SER A 425 4.74 41.83 -6.46
C SER A 425 3.34 42.38 -6.19
N LEU A 426 2.82 42.18 -4.98
CA LEU A 426 1.55 42.72 -4.48
C LEU A 426 1.69 44.05 -3.71
N SER A 427 2.90 44.61 -3.55
CA SER A 427 3.12 45.84 -2.77
C SER A 427 2.51 47.09 -3.43
N GLY A 428 2.45 47.14 -4.76
CA GLY A 428 1.68 48.12 -5.54
C GLY A 428 0.17 47.88 -5.51
N GLY A 429 -0.29 46.81 -4.85
CA GLY A 429 -1.69 46.44 -4.69
C GLY A 429 -2.34 45.77 -5.90
N ARG A 430 -1.67 45.69 -7.04
CA ARG A 430 -2.10 44.93 -8.22
C ARG A 430 -1.03 43.94 -8.63
N MET A 431 -1.43 42.77 -9.12
CA MET A 431 -0.52 41.74 -9.59
C MET A 431 -0.26 41.91 -11.10
N GLU A 432 0.91 42.45 -11.45
CA GLU A 432 1.29 42.72 -12.85
C GLU A 432 1.55 41.41 -13.62
N LYS A 433 1.21 41.40 -14.92
CA LYS A 433 1.37 40.23 -15.80
C LYS A 433 2.82 39.78 -15.93
N ASP A 434 3.75 40.74 -16.01
CA ASP A 434 5.19 40.44 -16.14
C ASP A 434 5.71 39.76 -14.86
N LYS A 435 5.20 40.18 -13.68
CA LYS A 435 5.50 39.56 -12.39
C LYS A 435 4.86 38.17 -12.24
N LEU A 436 3.73 37.90 -12.89
CA LEU A 436 3.17 36.55 -13.00
C LEU A 436 4.05 35.62 -13.85
N THR A 437 4.62 36.11 -14.96
CA THR A 437 5.59 35.32 -15.73
C THR A 437 6.87 35.08 -14.94
N ALA A 438 7.39 36.12 -14.26
CA ALA A 438 8.53 36.01 -13.36
C ALA A 438 8.31 35.00 -12.22
N LEU A 439 7.13 34.99 -11.59
CA LEU A 439 6.76 34.02 -10.55
C LEU A 439 6.76 32.57 -11.04
N ASN A 440 6.34 32.32 -12.29
CA ASN A 440 6.38 30.98 -12.88
C ASN A 440 7.80 30.55 -13.24
N LEU A 441 8.63 31.46 -13.76
CA LEU A 441 10.05 31.21 -14.00
C LEU A 441 10.81 30.96 -12.69
N LEU A 442 10.60 31.81 -11.68
CA LEU A 442 11.21 31.68 -10.36
C LEU A 442 10.81 30.36 -9.67
N ARG A 443 9.53 29.94 -9.76
CA ARG A 443 9.09 28.63 -9.27
C ARG A 443 9.92 27.49 -9.89
N ASN A 444 10.12 27.54 -11.21
CA ASN A 444 10.86 26.51 -11.95
C ASN A 444 12.37 26.52 -11.60
N ILE A 445 12.98 27.70 -11.44
CA ILE A 445 14.39 27.85 -11.03
C ILE A 445 14.60 27.32 -9.61
N LEU A 446 13.74 27.73 -8.67
CA LEU A 446 13.77 27.30 -7.27
C LEU A 446 13.39 25.82 -7.06
N GLY A 447 12.85 25.14 -8.07
CA GLY A 447 12.41 23.74 -7.97
C GLY A 447 11.15 23.53 -7.11
N LEU A 448 10.38 24.59 -6.84
CA LEU A 448 9.19 24.52 -5.99
C LEU A 448 8.05 23.74 -6.66
N GLY A 449 7.46 22.80 -5.93
CA GLY A 449 6.30 22.05 -6.41
C GLY A 449 5.07 22.95 -6.61
N ASN A 450 4.29 22.71 -7.68
CA ASN A 450 3.12 23.54 -8.03
C ASN A 450 2.19 23.81 -6.83
N LYS A 451 1.84 22.76 -6.06
CA LYS A 451 0.99 22.86 -4.88
C LYS A 451 1.57 23.77 -3.78
N GLU A 452 2.88 23.76 -3.59
CA GLU A 452 3.54 24.58 -2.57
C GLU A 452 3.60 26.05 -3.00
N ALA A 453 3.94 26.31 -4.27
CA ALA A 453 3.94 27.64 -4.85
C ALA A 453 2.52 28.25 -4.86
N GLU A 454 1.51 27.49 -5.27
CA GLU A 454 0.08 27.88 -5.21
C GLU A 454 -0.37 28.17 -3.78
N ALA A 455 0.02 27.35 -2.79
CA ALA A 455 -0.31 27.59 -1.39
C ALA A 455 0.35 28.88 -0.85
N ILE A 456 1.58 29.19 -1.25
CA ILE A 456 2.25 30.44 -0.88
C ILE A 456 1.57 31.65 -1.54
N ILE A 457 1.23 31.55 -2.84
CA ILE A 457 0.50 32.62 -3.55
C ILE A 457 -0.86 32.86 -2.86
N LEU A 458 -1.61 31.80 -2.55
CA LEU A 458 -2.90 31.88 -1.85
C LEU A 458 -2.75 32.51 -0.44
N ASP A 459 -1.77 32.09 0.34
CA ASP A 459 -1.49 32.63 1.69
C ASP A 459 -1.14 34.12 1.68
N VAL A 460 -0.42 34.62 0.67
CA VAL A 460 -0.09 36.04 0.55
C VAL A 460 -1.26 36.83 -0.05
N THR A 461 -1.84 36.38 -1.17
CA THR A 461 -2.96 37.05 -1.84
C THR A 461 -4.18 37.16 -0.94
N SER A 462 -4.53 36.13 -0.16
CA SER A 462 -5.64 36.18 0.81
C SER A 462 -5.42 37.23 1.90
N LYS A 463 -4.19 37.40 2.41
CA LYS A 463 -3.85 38.46 3.39
C LYS A 463 -3.92 39.85 2.78
N VAL A 464 -3.42 40.02 1.55
CA VAL A 464 -3.51 41.30 0.81
C VAL A 464 -4.97 41.64 0.48
N TYR A 465 -5.76 40.64 0.07
CA TYR A 465 -7.21 40.76 -0.17
C TYR A 465 -7.95 41.17 1.10
N GLN A 466 -7.74 40.47 2.22
CA GLN A 466 -8.34 40.82 3.52
C GLN A 466 -7.94 42.23 3.97
N LYS A 467 -6.67 42.63 3.80
CA LYS A 467 -6.20 43.98 4.12
C LYS A 467 -6.92 45.05 3.29
N ARG A 468 -6.91 44.91 1.95
CA ARG A 468 -7.59 45.84 1.04
C ARG A 468 -9.10 45.89 1.26
N LEU A 469 -9.73 44.74 1.51
CA LEU A 469 -11.15 44.67 1.85
C LEU A 469 -11.45 45.40 3.18
N SER A 470 -10.57 45.27 4.18
CA SER A 470 -10.71 46.00 5.44
C SER A 470 -10.49 47.51 5.30
N GLU A 471 -9.55 47.92 4.43
CA GLU A 471 -9.30 49.32 4.08
C GLU A 471 -10.52 49.92 3.36
N ALA A 472 -11.07 49.23 2.35
CA ALA A 472 -12.27 49.68 1.62
C ALA A 472 -13.55 49.69 2.48
N PHE A 473 -13.65 48.80 3.48
CA PHE A 473 -14.76 48.77 4.44
C PHE A 473 -14.64 49.88 5.50
N GLN A 474 -13.43 50.27 5.89
CA GLN A 474 -13.20 51.37 6.85
C GLN A 474 -13.24 52.75 6.18
N GLY A 475 -12.72 52.88 4.96
CA GLY A 475 -12.70 54.13 4.18
C GLY A 475 -14.07 54.50 3.59
N GLY A 476 -15.00 53.55 3.49
CA GLY A 476 -16.32 53.77 2.92
C GLY A 476 -16.39 53.63 1.40
N ASP A 477 -15.27 53.39 0.72
CA ASP A 477 -15.19 53.22 -0.74
C ASP A 477 -16.13 52.10 -1.25
N LEU A 478 -16.24 51.01 -0.49
CA LEU A 478 -17.16 49.90 -0.78
C LEU A 478 -18.64 50.29 -0.60
N GLU A 479 -18.94 51.27 0.24
CA GLU A 479 -20.31 51.77 0.46
C GLU A 479 -20.74 52.70 -0.68
N MET A 480 -19.81 53.58 -1.11
CA MET A 480 -19.99 54.58 -2.16
C MET A 480 -20.01 54.00 -3.58
N ALA A 481 -19.53 52.77 -3.79
CA ALA A 481 -19.53 52.12 -5.09
C ALA A 481 -20.95 51.81 -5.62
N ASP A 482 -21.22 52.19 -6.88
CA ASP A 482 -22.49 51.96 -7.59
C ASP A 482 -22.92 50.48 -7.60
N SER A 483 -21.95 49.56 -7.69
CA SER A 483 -22.17 48.12 -7.60
C SER A 483 -21.09 47.46 -6.73
N LYS A 484 -21.53 46.96 -5.57
CA LYS A 484 -20.68 46.26 -4.57
C LYS A 484 -20.09 44.98 -5.14
N ALA A 485 -20.90 44.22 -5.89
CA ALA A 485 -20.44 43.01 -6.58
C ALA A 485 -19.37 43.32 -7.63
N ALA A 486 -19.52 44.39 -8.41
CA ALA A 486 -18.51 44.80 -9.40
C ALA A 486 -17.21 45.28 -8.72
N PHE A 487 -17.30 46.01 -7.60
CA PHE A 487 -16.12 46.39 -6.82
C PHE A 487 -15.34 45.17 -6.29
N LEU A 488 -16.05 44.19 -5.72
CA LEU A 488 -15.44 42.96 -5.21
C LEU A 488 -14.86 42.09 -6.34
N GLN A 489 -15.51 42.04 -7.50
CA GLN A 489 -14.99 41.37 -8.70
C GLN A 489 -13.71 42.07 -9.18
N ASN A 490 -13.71 43.40 -9.33
CA ASN A 490 -12.53 44.17 -9.72
C ASN A 490 -11.37 43.96 -8.74
N LEU A 491 -11.65 43.90 -7.43
CA LEU A 491 -10.64 43.60 -6.41
C LEU A 491 -10.06 42.19 -6.55
N CYS A 492 -10.86 41.20 -6.93
CA CYS A 492 -10.36 39.87 -7.27
C CYS A 492 -9.53 39.87 -8.56
N GLU A 493 -9.96 40.59 -9.60
CA GLU A 493 -9.26 40.70 -10.88
C GLU A 493 -7.90 41.42 -10.75
N GLU A 494 -7.82 42.53 -10.01
CA GLU A 494 -6.56 43.26 -9.73
C GLU A 494 -5.51 42.40 -9.00
N LEU A 495 -5.96 41.49 -8.14
CA LEU A 495 -5.11 40.60 -7.34
C LEU A 495 -4.93 39.22 -7.97
N HIS A 496 -5.56 38.95 -9.12
CA HIS A 496 -5.70 37.61 -9.71
C HIS A 496 -6.15 36.54 -8.69
N PHE A 497 -7.05 36.93 -7.78
CA PHE A 497 -7.57 36.09 -6.70
C PHE A 497 -8.85 35.33 -7.10
N ASP A 498 -9.00 34.12 -6.57
CA ASP A 498 -10.12 33.23 -6.88
C ASP A 498 -11.44 33.73 -6.23
N PRO A 499 -12.49 34.04 -7.02
CA PRO A 499 -13.79 34.47 -6.49
C PRO A 499 -14.44 33.48 -5.52
N GLN A 500 -14.19 32.18 -5.66
CA GLN A 500 -14.73 31.19 -4.72
C GLN A 500 -14.07 31.33 -3.35
N LYS A 501 -12.74 31.49 -3.30
CA LYS A 501 -12.01 31.75 -2.05
C LYS A 501 -12.35 33.12 -1.45
N ALA A 502 -12.64 34.12 -2.29
CA ALA A 502 -13.17 35.41 -1.82
C ALA A 502 -14.50 35.24 -1.07
N SER A 503 -15.44 34.45 -1.61
CA SER A 503 -16.72 34.16 -0.94
C SER A 503 -16.55 33.42 0.39
N GLN A 504 -15.59 32.49 0.50
CA GLN A 504 -15.23 31.84 1.77
C GLN A 504 -14.70 32.85 2.81
N ILE A 505 -13.85 33.79 2.39
CA ILE A 505 -13.38 34.88 3.27
C ILE A 505 -14.56 35.78 3.70
N HIS A 506 -15.53 36.05 2.82
CA HIS A 506 -16.74 36.80 3.17
C HIS A 506 -17.60 36.07 4.20
N GLU A 507 -17.79 34.75 4.02
CA GLU A 507 -18.48 33.90 4.99
C GLU A 507 -17.73 33.87 6.34
N GLU A 508 -16.41 33.75 6.34
CA GLU A 508 -15.62 33.81 7.58
C GLU A 508 -15.74 35.14 8.31
N ILE A 509 -15.73 36.27 7.58
CA ILE A 509 -15.93 37.61 8.16
C ILE A 509 -17.33 37.70 8.77
N TYR A 510 -18.36 37.18 8.08
CA TYR A 510 -19.72 37.12 8.60
C TYR A 510 -19.83 36.22 9.85
N ARG A 511 -19.28 35.00 9.82
CA ARG A 511 -19.24 34.06 10.96
C ARG A 511 -18.54 34.68 12.17
N LYS A 512 -17.40 35.36 11.98
CA LYS A 512 -16.67 36.07 13.05
C LYS A 512 -17.49 37.24 13.61
N LYS A 513 -18.20 37.99 12.77
CA LYS A 513 -19.10 39.07 13.22
C LYS A 513 -20.33 38.53 13.95
N LEU A 514 -20.92 37.45 13.48
CA LEU A 514 -22.03 36.78 14.17
C LEU A 514 -21.57 36.25 15.55
N GLN A 515 -20.42 35.61 15.65
CA GLN A 515 -19.83 35.20 16.94
C GLN A 515 -19.58 36.39 17.89
N GLN A 516 -19.21 37.56 17.35
CA GLN A 516 -19.04 38.77 18.15
C GLN A 516 -20.38 39.33 18.65
N CYS A 517 -21.42 39.35 17.82
CA CYS A 517 -22.75 39.84 18.19
C CYS A 517 -23.48 38.90 19.17
N VAL A 518 -23.26 37.59 19.07
CA VAL A 518 -23.96 36.58 19.89
C VAL A 518 -23.21 36.25 21.20
N SER A 519 -22.16 37.01 21.57
CA SER A 519 -21.42 36.78 22.83
C SER A 519 -22.32 36.88 24.07
N ASP A 520 -23.35 37.73 23.99
CA ASP A 520 -24.19 38.12 25.11
C ASP A 520 -25.48 37.26 25.18
N GLY A 521 -25.63 36.32 24.23
CA GLY A 521 -26.72 35.34 24.16
C GLY A 521 -27.99 35.80 23.44
N GLU A 522 -28.01 37.03 22.91
CA GLU A 522 -29.11 37.63 22.16
C GLU A 522 -28.59 38.38 20.91
N LEU A 523 -29.49 38.71 20.00
CA LEU A 523 -29.24 39.55 18.83
C LEU A 523 -30.15 40.79 18.86
N ASP A 524 -29.59 41.89 19.35
CA ASP A 524 -30.24 43.20 19.37
C ASP A 524 -30.48 43.75 17.96
N GLU A 525 -31.38 44.72 17.84
CA GLU A 525 -31.67 45.36 16.54
C GLU A 525 -30.44 46.06 15.93
N SER A 526 -29.52 46.57 16.77
CA SER A 526 -28.25 47.15 16.34
C SER A 526 -27.30 46.11 15.73
N ASP A 527 -27.20 44.92 16.35
CA ASP A 527 -26.40 43.81 15.84
C ASP A 527 -26.97 43.25 14.53
N VAL A 528 -28.30 43.11 14.45
CA VAL A 528 -28.97 42.70 13.21
C VAL A 528 -28.72 43.72 12.10
N ALA A 529 -28.78 45.03 12.39
CA ALA A 529 -28.42 46.06 11.43
C ALA A 529 -26.93 45.98 11.00
N ALA A 530 -26.01 45.70 11.93
CA ALA A 530 -24.60 45.51 11.63
C ALA A 530 -24.33 44.25 10.77
N LEU A 531 -24.99 43.13 11.06
CA LEU A 531 -24.91 41.89 10.29
C LEU A 531 -25.52 42.07 8.89
N LEU A 532 -26.66 42.74 8.77
CA LEU A 532 -27.25 43.10 7.47
C LEU A 532 -26.32 44.01 6.68
N LYS A 533 -25.67 44.99 7.33
CA LYS A 533 -24.65 45.83 6.68
C LYS A 533 -23.50 44.99 6.12
N VAL A 534 -22.88 44.13 6.92
CA VAL A 534 -21.78 43.24 6.46
C VAL A 534 -22.23 42.35 5.30
N ARG A 535 -23.42 41.73 5.40
CA ARG A 535 -23.98 40.89 4.34
C ARG A 535 -24.14 41.65 3.01
N VAL A 536 -24.67 42.88 3.06
CA VAL A 536 -24.90 43.70 1.86
C VAL A 536 -23.57 44.16 1.25
N MET A 537 -22.61 44.59 2.06
CA MET A 537 -21.29 45.02 1.58
C MET A 537 -20.51 43.89 0.91
N LEU A 538 -20.57 42.68 1.48
CA LEU A 538 -19.83 41.50 1.00
C LEU A 538 -20.63 40.62 0.03
N CYS A 539 -21.84 41.05 -0.34
CA CYS A 539 -22.76 40.37 -1.26
C CYS A 539 -23.03 38.89 -0.92
N ILE A 540 -23.20 38.57 0.36
CA ILE A 540 -23.32 37.18 0.85
C ILE A 540 -24.74 36.62 0.57
N PRO A 541 -24.87 35.42 -0.04
CA PRO A 541 -26.16 34.76 -0.26
C PRO A 541 -26.95 34.50 1.02
N GLN A 542 -28.29 34.58 0.95
CA GLN A 542 -29.17 34.29 2.09
C GLN A 542 -28.93 32.88 2.66
N GLN A 543 -28.79 31.87 1.79
CA GLN A 543 -28.58 30.48 2.21
C GLN A 543 -27.31 30.29 3.07
N THR A 544 -26.22 30.98 2.71
CA THR A 544 -24.96 30.95 3.48
C THR A 544 -25.12 31.63 4.84
N VAL A 545 -25.88 32.73 4.90
CA VAL A 545 -26.23 33.42 6.14
C VAL A 545 -27.07 32.51 7.04
N ASP A 546 -28.14 31.90 6.51
CA ASP A 546 -29.04 31.03 7.27
C ASP A 546 -28.31 29.80 7.81
N ALA A 547 -27.40 29.21 7.02
CA ALA A 547 -26.53 28.13 7.46
C ALA A 547 -25.62 28.57 8.62
N ALA A 548 -24.93 29.71 8.49
CA ALA A 548 -24.07 30.25 9.55
C ALA A 548 -24.84 30.59 10.84
N HIS A 549 -26.08 31.08 10.73
CA HIS A 549 -26.99 31.28 11.87
C HIS A 549 -27.40 29.94 12.49
N SER A 550 -27.81 28.95 11.70
CA SER A 550 -28.19 27.63 12.20
C SER A 550 -27.02 26.89 12.88
N ASP A 551 -25.78 27.10 12.40
CA ASP A 551 -24.56 26.57 13.02
C ASP A 551 -24.29 27.26 14.37
N ILE A 552 -24.10 28.59 14.35
CA ILE A 552 -23.58 29.35 15.50
C ILE A 552 -24.68 29.54 16.55
N CYS A 553 -25.78 30.19 16.18
CA CYS A 553 -26.91 30.42 17.09
C CYS A 553 -27.57 29.09 17.49
N GLY A 554 -27.68 28.13 16.57
CA GLY A 554 -28.21 26.80 16.88
C GLY A 554 -27.38 26.01 17.87
N SER A 555 -26.04 26.15 17.87
CA SER A 555 -25.18 25.50 18.89
C SER A 555 -25.37 26.08 20.30
N LEU A 556 -25.67 27.37 20.41
CA LEU A 556 -25.95 28.04 21.68
C LEU A 556 -27.35 27.70 22.19
N PHE A 557 -28.32 27.63 21.28
CA PHE A 557 -29.65 27.11 21.58
C PHE A 557 -29.61 25.62 22.00
N GLU A 558 -28.79 24.77 21.34
CA GLU A 558 -28.62 23.36 21.74
C GLU A 558 -28.01 23.24 23.16
N LYS A 559 -27.17 24.19 23.59
CA LYS A 559 -26.71 24.25 24.99
C LYS A 559 -27.87 24.58 25.94
N ALA A 560 -28.60 25.66 25.71
CA ALA A 560 -29.74 26.05 26.53
C ALA A 560 -30.78 24.91 26.65
N VAL A 561 -31.07 24.20 25.56
CA VAL A 561 -31.94 23.02 25.55
C VAL A 561 -31.34 21.84 26.32
N LYS A 562 -30.03 21.56 26.20
CA LYS A 562 -29.38 20.49 26.99
C LYS A 562 -29.37 20.80 28.48
N ASP A 563 -29.09 22.05 28.85
CA ASP A 563 -29.07 22.49 30.24
C ASP A 563 -30.48 22.35 30.84
N ALA A 564 -31.50 22.81 30.12
CA ALA A 564 -32.91 22.62 30.47
C ALA A 564 -33.33 21.15 30.61
N ILE A 565 -32.91 20.29 29.67
CA ILE A 565 -33.16 18.84 29.75
C ILE A 565 -32.41 18.21 30.94
N SER A 566 -31.22 18.71 31.28
CA SER A 566 -30.40 18.19 32.39
C SER A 566 -30.95 18.54 33.77
N ALA A 567 -31.69 19.65 33.88
CA ALA A 567 -32.41 20.03 35.10
C ALA A 567 -33.54 19.04 35.47
N GLY A 568 -34.01 18.26 34.50
CA GLY A 568 -34.97 17.17 34.70
C GLY A 568 -36.38 17.65 35.07
N VAL A 569 -37.15 16.75 35.68
CA VAL A 569 -38.59 16.96 35.95
C VAL A 569 -38.82 17.97 37.08
N ASP A 570 -37.94 18.03 38.06
CA ASP A 570 -38.07 18.89 39.25
C ASP A 570 -37.35 20.25 39.11
N GLY A 571 -36.61 20.47 38.01
CA GLY A 571 -35.78 21.66 37.81
C GLY A 571 -36.11 22.50 36.57
N TYR A 572 -37.20 22.20 35.84
CA TYR A 572 -37.67 23.03 34.72
C TYR A 572 -38.45 24.27 35.22
N ASP A 573 -37.76 25.07 36.04
CA ASP A 573 -38.30 26.24 36.73
C ASP A 573 -38.51 27.45 35.80
N ALA A 574 -39.16 28.50 36.32
CA ALA A 574 -39.41 29.74 35.58
C ALA A 574 -38.13 30.36 34.97
N ASP A 575 -36.99 30.25 35.65
CA ASP A 575 -35.70 30.74 35.16
C ASP A 575 -35.19 29.94 33.96
N VAL A 576 -35.41 28.62 33.94
CA VAL A 576 -35.06 27.74 32.82
C VAL A 576 -35.97 28.00 31.63
N LYS A 577 -37.28 28.15 31.86
CA LYS A 577 -38.26 28.56 30.83
C LYS A 577 -37.88 29.89 30.20
N ASN A 578 -37.53 30.87 31.02
CA ASN A 578 -37.08 32.18 30.56
C ASN A 578 -35.77 32.08 29.77
N ALA A 579 -34.79 31.27 30.21
CA ALA A 579 -33.55 31.04 29.47
C ALA A 579 -33.78 30.36 28.11
N VAL A 580 -34.71 29.39 28.02
CA VAL A 580 -35.08 28.76 26.73
C VAL A 580 -35.79 29.73 25.81
N ARG A 581 -36.79 30.50 26.28
CA ARG A 581 -37.47 31.53 25.46
C ARG A 581 -36.49 32.60 24.98
N LYS A 582 -35.60 33.03 25.88
CA LYS A 582 -34.51 33.97 25.60
C LYS A 582 -33.62 33.45 24.47
N ALA A 583 -33.17 32.20 24.57
CA ALA A 583 -32.38 31.57 23.52
C ALA A 583 -33.17 31.30 22.21
N ALA A 584 -34.46 30.95 22.28
CA ALA A 584 -35.28 30.65 21.11
C ALA A 584 -35.59 31.91 20.29
N HIS A 585 -36.01 33.00 20.96
CA HIS A 585 -36.45 34.23 20.31
C HIS A 585 -35.33 35.26 20.18
N GLY A 586 -34.48 35.42 21.20
CA GLY A 586 -33.36 36.37 21.21
C GLY A 586 -32.27 36.03 20.19
N LEU A 587 -32.03 34.74 19.91
CA LEU A 587 -31.09 34.30 18.86
C LEU A 587 -31.69 34.33 17.44
N ARG A 588 -32.98 34.70 17.28
CA ARG A 588 -33.69 34.82 16.01
C ARG A 588 -33.59 33.60 15.08
N LEU A 589 -33.51 32.39 15.65
CA LEU A 589 -33.57 31.14 14.89
C LEU A 589 -34.95 30.99 14.22
N THR A 590 -35.00 30.34 13.05
CA THR A 590 -36.29 29.96 12.47
C THR A 590 -36.96 28.92 13.37
N ARG A 591 -38.29 28.98 13.49
CA ARG A 591 -39.07 28.06 14.34
C ARG A 591 -38.78 26.59 13.99
N GLU A 592 -38.63 26.30 12.69
CA GLU A 592 -38.28 24.98 12.16
C GLU A 592 -36.87 24.53 12.61
N ALA A 593 -35.87 25.40 12.54
CA ALA A 593 -34.52 25.09 12.99
C ALA A 593 -34.46 24.86 14.51
N ALA A 594 -35.10 25.73 15.29
CA ALA A 594 -35.19 25.58 16.75
C ALA A 594 -35.89 24.27 17.14
N MET A 595 -37.04 23.95 16.53
CA MET A 595 -37.75 22.68 16.76
C MET A 595 -36.92 21.46 16.32
N SER A 596 -36.19 21.53 15.20
CA SER A 596 -35.31 20.45 14.75
C SER A 596 -34.16 20.18 15.73
N ILE A 597 -33.51 21.24 16.22
CA ILE A 597 -32.43 21.16 17.22
C ILE A 597 -32.96 20.59 18.54
N ALA A 598 -34.10 21.11 19.03
CA ALA A 598 -34.71 20.65 20.28
C ALA A 598 -35.18 19.19 20.17
N SER A 599 -35.87 18.83 19.09
CA SER A 599 -36.30 17.45 18.80
C SER A 599 -35.11 16.49 18.77
N LYS A 600 -34.00 16.85 18.10
CA LYS A 600 -32.76 16.04 18.09
C LYS A 600 -32.13 15.87 19.48
N ALA A 601 -32.24 16.86 20.36
CA ALA A 601 -31.76 16.75 21.74
C ALA A 601 -32.68 15.86 22.61
N VAL A 602 -33.99 16.06 22.51
CA VAL A 602 -35.01 15.30 23.26
C VAL A 602 -35.02 13.83 22.85
N ARG A 603 -34.99 13.50 21.56
CA ARG A 603 -35.00 12.10 21.09
C ARG A 603 -33.78 11.30 21.57
N LYS A 604 -32.60 11.91 21.71
CA LYS A 604 -31.45 11.26 22.37
C LYS A 604 -31.74 10.87 23.83
N VAL A 605 -32.49 11.68 24.56
CA VAL A 605 -32.88 11.41 25.95
C VAL A 605 -33.97 10.34 26.02
N PHE A 606 -34.98 10.40 25.15
CA PHE A 606 -35.94 9.30 25.00
C PHE A 606 -35.26 7.96 24.69
N LEU A 607 -34.30 7.93 23.76
CA LEU A 607 -33.50 6.73 23.45
C LEU A 607 -32.68 6.24 24.65
N ASN A 608 -32.23 7.12 25.55
CA ASN A 608 -31.55 6.70 26.79
C ASN A 608 -32.52 6.02 27.77
N TYR A 609 -33.76 6.52 27.92
CA TYR A 609 -34.79 5.82 28.69
C TYR A 609 -35.19 4.47 28.06
N VAL A 610 -35.31 4.40 26.73
CA VAL A 610 -35.57 3.14 26.01
C VAL A 610 -34.43 2.12 26.19
N LYS A 611 -33.17 2.58 26.18
CA LYS A 611 -32.02 1.71 26.49
C LYS A 611 -32.10 1.18 27.93
N ARG A 612 -32.41 2.05 28.91
CA ARG A 612 -32.60 1.66 30.31
C ARG A 612 -33.75 0.68 30.51
N SER A 613 -34.87 0.87 29.80
CA SER A 613 -36.03 -0.05 29.89
C SER A 613 -35.72 -1.41 29.26
N ARG A 614 -34.86 -1.49 28.24
CA ARG A 614 -34.39 -2.76 27.65
C ARG A 614 -33.32 -3.46 28.47
N SER A 615 -32.47 -2.71 29.18
CA SER A 615 -31.44 -3.27 30.06
C SER A 615 -31.94 -3.59 31.48
N ALA A 616 -33.26 -3.51 31.71
CA ALA A 616 -33.87 -3.84 33.00
C ALA A 616 -34.09 -5.34 33.13
N ASP A 617 -33.66 -5.93 34.25
CA ASP A 617 -33.79 -7.37 34.50
C ASP A 617 -35.27 -7.80 34.64
N ASN A 618 -36.13 -6.89 35.14
CA ASN A 618 -37.54 -7.17 35.38
C ASN A 618 -38.48 -6.31 34.52
N ARG A 619 -39.59 -6.92 34.10
CA ARG A 619 -40.70 -6.25 33.41
C ARG A 619 -41.23 -5.01 34.15
N THR A 620 -41.30 -5.08 35.48
CA THR A 620 -41.75 -3.98 36.35
C THR A 620 -40.78 -2.80 36.34
N GLU A 621 -39.47 -3.05 36.28
CA GLU A 621 -38.43 -2.03 36.18
C GLU A 621 -38.40 -1.40 34.78
N SER A 622 -38.55 -2.22 33.74
CA SER A 622 -38.75 -1.75 32.35
C SER A 622 -39.94 -0.78 32.26
N ALA A 623 -41.08 -1.15 32.84
CA ALA A 623 -42.25 -0.28 32.90
C ALA A 623 -42.03 1.00 33.72
N ARG A 624 -41.28 0.95 34.85
CA ARG A 624 -40.93 2.14 35.63
C ARG A 624 -40.05 3.12 34.83
N GLU A 625 -39.09 2.65 34.03
CA GLU A 625 -38.30 3.53 33.15
C GLU A 625 -39.16 4.13 32.01
N LEU A 626 -40.13 3.38 31.48
CA LEU A 626 -41.10 3.90 30.52
C LEU A 626 -42.02 4.96 31.15
N LYS A 627 -42.47 4.79 32.40
CA LYS A 627 -43.19 5.84 33.16
C LYS A 627 -42.38 7.11 33.31
N LYS A 628 -41.07 7.01 33.58
CA LYS A 628 -40.17 8.19 33.66
C LYS A 628 -40.06 8.91 32.31
N LEU A 629 -40.00 8.18 31.19
CA LEU A 629 -40.03 8.75 29.84
C LEU A 629 -41.34 9.50 29.57
N ILE A 630 -42.49 8.93 29.97
CA ILE A 630 -43.80 9.57 29.79
C ILE A 630 -43.91 10.83 30.66
N ALA A 631 -43.50 10.77 31.92
CA ALA A 631 -43.47 11.92 32.83
C ALA A 631 -42.56 13.04 32.30
N PHE A 632 -41.37 12.70 31.80
CA PHE A 632 -40.46 13.65 31.17
C PHE A 632 -41.06 14.30 29.91
N ASN A 633 -41.74 13.53 29.06
CA ASN A 633 -42.46 14.08 27.89
C ASN A 633 -43.57 15.06 28.30
N THR A 634 -44.42 14.67 29.26
CA THR A 634 -45.63 15.41 29.67
C THR A 634 -45.33 16.63 30.56
N LEU A 635 -44.18 16.67 31.26
CA LEU A 635 -43.83 17.76 32.18
C LEU A 635 -42.73 18.69 31.67
N VAL A 636 -41.70 18.18 30.97
CA VAL A 636 -40.55 18.99 30.53
C VAL A 636 -40.64 19.31 29.05
N VAL A 637 -40.86 18.29 28.21
CA VAL A 637 -40.83 18.46 26.75
C VAL A 637 -42.02 19.30 26.27
N THR A 638 -43.22 19.10 26.83
CA THR A 638 -44.45 19.88 26.55
C THR A 638 -44.24 21.38 26.72
N GLU A 639 -43.67 21.75 27.86
CA GLU A 639 -43.40 23.14 28.19
C GLU A 639 -42.26 23.69 27.32
N LEU A 640 -41.22 22.90 27.04
CA LEU A 640 -40.15 23.23 26.10
C LEU A 640 -40.69 23.54 24.69
N VAL A 641 -41.61 22.74 24.16
CA VAL A 641 -42.22 22.97 22.83
C VAL A 641 -43.11 24.22 22.83
N ALA A 642 -43.90 24.43 23.89
CA ALA A 642 -44.69 25.66 24.04
C ALA A 642 -43.81 26.92 24.13
N ASP A 643 -42.71 26.84 24.88
CA ASP A 643 -41.72 27.91 25.04
C ASP A 643 -40.98 28.24 23.73
N ILE A 644 -40.73 27.25 22.86
CA ILE A 644 -40.14 27.47 21.53
C ILE A 644 -41.15 28.10 20.55
N LYS A 645 -42.44 27.75 20.66
CA LYS A 645 -43.51 28.30 19.82
C LYS A 645 -43.92 29.73 20.23
N GLY A 646 -43.75 30.08 21.51
CA GLY A 646 -44.17 31.35 22.09
C GLY A 646 -45.63 31.36 22.57
N GLU A 647 -46.20 30.19 22.88
CA GLU A 647 -47.57 30.05 23.37
C GLU A 647 -47.63 30.30 24.89
N SER A 648 -47.83 31.57 25.29
CA SER A 648 -47.90 31.96 26.70
C SER A 648 -49.15 31.42 27.40
N SER A 649 -48.97 30.74 28.54
CA SER A 649 -50.01 30.03 29.28
C SER A 649 -50.96 30.90 30.13
N ASP A 650 -51.14 32.18 29.80
CA ASP A 650 -51.82 33.18 30.66
C ASP A 650 -53.14 33.73 30.06
N ILE A 651 -53.81 32.96 29.20
CA ILE A 651 -55.20 33.23 28.79
C ILE A 651 -56.08 32.05 29.24
N PRO A 652 -57.10 32.26 30.10
CA PRO A 652 -58.04 31.20 30.43
C PRO A 652 -58.85 30.84 29.18
N SER A 653 -58.84 29.55 28.83
CA SER A 653 -59.52 29.00 27.65
C SER A 653 -61.05 29.15 27.75
N GLU A 654 -61.61 30.15 27.10
CA GLU A 654 -62.97 30.05 26.56
C GLU A 654 -62.93 29.30 25.21
N GLU A 655 -63.59 28.14 25.17
CA GLU A 655 -64.17 27.58 23.93
C GLU A 655 -65.17 28.59 23.30
N PRO A 656 -65.56 28.48 22.01
CA PRO A 656 -65.53 27.27 21.18
C PRO A 656 -65.15 27.44 19.69
N ALA A 657 -64.88 26.32 19.02
CA ALA A 657 -65.33 26.10 17.63
C ALA A 657 -65.59 24.61 17.39
N LYS A 658 -66.79 24.27 16.92
CA LYS A 658 -67.10 22.94 16.38
C LYS A 658 -66.70 22.92 14.91
N GLU A 659 -65.98 21.89 14.48
CA GLU A 659 -66.09 21.40 13.10
C GLU A 659 -66.39 19.90 13.11
N GLU A 660 -67.36 19.53 12.29
CA GLU A 660 -67.95 18.21 12.24
C GLU A 660 -67.12 17.30 11.33
N VAL A 661 -66.41 16.32 11.91
CA VAL A 661 -65.85 15.22 11.13
C VAL A 661 -66.93 14.16 10.96
N LYS A 662 -67.33 13.94 9.70
CA LYS A 662 -68.34 12.94 9.34
C LYS A 662 -67.91 11.55 9.75
N GLU A 663 -68.84 10.80 10.34
CA GLU A 663 -68.77 9.34 10.39
C GLU A 663 -68.71 8.81 8.95
N VAL A 664 -67.80 7.87 8.71
CA VAL A 664 -67.84 6.96 7.57
C VAL A 664 -68.12 5.60 8.17
N ASP A 665 -69.31 5.08 7.91
CA ASP A 665 -69.70 3.72 8.27
C ASP A 665 -68.90 2.71 7.43
N GLU A 666 -68.03 1.92 8.07
CA GLU A 666 -67.59 0.61 7.58
C GLU A 666 -67.60 -0.40 8.74
N ASP A 667 -68.77 -1.02 8.90
CA ASP A 667 -69.15 -2.31 9.49
C ASP A 667 -68.18 -3.16 10.35
N ASP A 668 -68.71 -3.61 11.49
CA ASP A 668 -68.55 -4.95 12.09
C ASP A 668 -67.16 -5.61 12.19
N GLU A 669 -66.47 -5.40 13.33
CA GLU A 669 -66.01 -6.46 14.27
C GLU A 669 -65.09 -5.86 15.36
N TRP A 670 -65.59 -5.31 16.49
CA TRP A 670 -64.84 -5.18 17.79
C TRP A 670 -65.70 -4.65 18.97
N GLU A 671 -66.90 -5.20 19.21
CA GLU A 671 -67.81 -4.70 20.28
C GLU A 671 -67.30 -4.85 21.74
N SER A 672 -66.16 -5.51 21.97
CA SER A 672 -65.69 -5.87 23.32
C SER A 672 -64.82 -4.81 24.04
N LEU A 673 -64.64 -3.61 23.48
CA LEU A 673 -63.95 -2.49 24.16
C LEU A 673 -64.87 -1.58 25.00
N GLN A 674 -66.11 -1.99 25.27
CA GLN A 674 -67.04 -1.22 26.11
C GLN A 674 -66.64 -1.13 27.60
N THR A 675 -65.65 -1.90 28.06
CA THR A 675 -65.12 -1.83 29.44
C THR A 675 -64.21 -0.63 29.68
N LEU A 676 -63.63 0.00 28.65
CA LEU A 676 -62.81 1.22 28.79
C LEU A 676 -63.60 2.53 28.70
N ARG A 677 -64.88 2.49 28.26
CA ARG A 677 -65.66 3.71 27.97
C ARG A 677 -66.62 4.14 29.10
N LYS A 678 -66.54 3.52 30.30
CA LYS A 678 -67.38 3.87 31.47
C LYS A 678 -66.63 3.80 32.80
N ILE A 679 -66.00 4.91 33.21
CA ILE A 679 -65.85 5.38 34.61
C ILE A 679 -65.48 6.88 34.57
N LYS A 680 -66.04 7.68 35.50
CA LYS A 680 -65.64 9.09 35.68
C LYS A 680 -64.39 9.17 36.59
N PRO A 681 -63.34 9.93 36.24
CA PRO A 681 -62.08 9.94 36.97
C PRO A 681 -62.11 10.81 38.25
N ASN A 682 -61.34 10.42 39.26
CA ASN A 682 -61.12 11.18 40.51
C ASN A 682 -59.83 12.03 40.47
N LYS A 683 -59.74 13.01 41.37
CA LYS A 683 -59.62 14.41 40.91
C LYS A 683 -58.28 15.15 41.15
N GLU A 684 -57.31 14.61 41.90
CA GLU A 684 -56.17 15.44 42.39
C GLU A 684 -54.78 15.07 41.85
N LEU A 685 -54.43 13.79 41.65
CA LEU A 685 -53.15 13.42 40.99
C LEU A 685 -53.24 13.43 39.46
N ASN A 686 -54.44 13.21 38.90
CA ASN A 686 -54.69 13.28 37.47
C ASN A 686 -54.64 14.71 36.89
N ALA A 687 -54.70 15.76 37.73
CA ALA A 687 -54.72 17.14 37.26
C ALA A 687 -53.40 17.61 36.61
N LYS A 688 -52.28 16.94 36.92
CA LYS A 688 -50.95 17.24 36.32
C LYS A 688 -50.53 16.25 35.23
N LEU A 689 -50.88 14.97 35.34
CA LEU A 689 -50.55 13.92 34.35
C LEU A 689 -51.63 13.70 33.27
N GLY A 690 -52.84 14.23 33.49
CA GLY A 690 -53.99 14.09 32.58
C GLY A 690 -54.02 15.08 31.41
N LYS A 691 -53.06 16.00 31.30
CA LYS A 691 -52.84 16.75 30.06
C LYS A 691 -52.17 15.81 29.04
N PRO A 692 -52.61 15.78 27.76
CA PRO A 692 -51.88 15.04 26.74
C PRO A 692 -50.48 15.63 26.57
N GLY A 693 -49.45 14.79 26.71
CA GLY A 693 -48.08 15.16 26.32
C GLY A 693 -48.01 15.37 24.80
N GLN A 694 -47.01 16.12 24.29
CA GLN A 694 -46.95 16.32 22.84
C GLN A 694 -46.70 15.02 22.08
N THR A 695 -47.11 15.07 20.81
CA THR A 695 -46.88 14.05 19.77
C THR A 695 -45.99 14.55 18.63
N GLU A 696 -45.45 15.78 18.71
CA GLU A 696 -44.60 16.36 17.65
C GLU A 696 -43.17 15.80 17.65
N ILE A 697 -42.68 15.39 18.82
CA ILE A 697 -41.37 14.75 18.98
C ILE A 697 -41.62 13.25 19.23
N THR A 698 -41.61 12.46 18.16
CA THR A 698 -41.78 11.00 18.24
C THR A 698 -40.48 10.24 18.01
N LEU A 699 -40.45 8.97 18.39
CA LEU A 699 -39.36 8.02 18.10
C LEU A 699 -39.57 7.22 16.81
N LYS A 700 -40.52 7.61 15.94
CA LYS A 700 -40.90 6.84 14.74
C LYS A 700 -39.72 6.55 13.81
N ASP A 701 -38.86 7.56 13.59
CA ASP A 701 -37.70 7.45 12.69
C ASP A 701 -36.46 6.89 13.38
N ASP A 702 -36.45 6.79 14.72
CA ASP A 702 -35.30 6.37 15.52
C ASP A 702 -35.37 4.90 15.99
N LEU A 703 -36.52 4.21 15.83
CA LEU A 703 -36.77 2.83 16.26
C LEU A 703 -37.51 1.99 15.21
N SER A 704 -37.16 0.71 15.08
CA SER A 704 -37.84 -0.24 14.19
C SER A 704 -39.30 -0.46 14.59
N GLU A 705 -40.19 -0.81 13.64
CA GLU A 705 -41.59 -1.18 13.91
C GLU A 705 -41.72 -2.23 15.02
N ARG A 706 -40.93 -3.31 14.93
CA ARG A 706 -40.87 -4.37 15.95
C ARG A 706 -40.44 -3.81 17.30
N ASP A 707 -39.39 -3.00 17.34
CA ASP A 707 -38.85 -2.37 18.53
C ASP A 707 -39.88 -1.45 19.23
N ARG A 708 -40.67 -0.70 18.45
CA ARG A 708 -41.75 0.17 18.95
C ARG A 708 -42.91 -0.67 19.50
N MET A 709 -43.35 -1.69 18.76
CA MET A 709 -44.40 -2.62 19.18
C MET A 709 -44.02 -3.43 20.43
N ASP A 710 -42.77 -3.89 20.54
CA ASP A 710 -42.29 -4.68 21.69
C ASP A 710 -42.20 -3.83 22.98
N LEU A 711 -41.84 -2.55 22.88
CA LEU A 711 -41.88 -1.62 24.02
C LEU A 711 -43.34 -1.38 24.47
N TYR A 712 -44.25 -1.15 23.53
CA TYR A 712 -45.68 -1.01 23.82
C TYR A 712 -46.27 -2.30 24.42
N LYS A 713 -45.94 -3.48 23.87
CA LYS A 713 -46.30 -4.80 24.40
C LYS A 713 -45.71 -5.07 25.80
N THR A 714 -44.52 -4.53 26.08
CA THR A 714 -43.86 -4.61 27.38
C THR A 714 -44.56 -3.72 28.42
N TYR A 715 -45.09 -2.57 28.02
CA TYR A 715 -45.93 -1.76 28.91
C TYR A 715 -47.34 -2.36 29.07
N LEU A 716 -48.02 -2.71 27.98
CA LEU A 716 -49.38 -3.26 27.97
C LEU A 716 -49.54 -4.48 28.88
N LEU A 717 -48.70 -5.51 28.72
CA LEU A 717 -48.79 -6.70 29.57
C LEU A 717 -48.28 -6.43 31.00
N TYR A 718 -47.64 -5.29 31.31
CA TYR A 718 -47.47 -4.81 32.70
C TYR A 718 -48.79 -4.22 33.25
N CYS A 719 -49.53 -3.44 32.46
CA CYS A 719 -50.89 -2.96 32.80
C CYS A 719 -51.86 -4.14 33.07
N LEU A 720 -51.66 -5.29 32.40
CA LEU A 720 -52.47 -6.49 32.58
C LEU A 720 -52.07 -7.32 33.82
N THR A 721 -50.77 -7.43 34.14
CA THR A 721 -50.30 -8.22 35.31
C THR A 721 -50.33 -7.47 36.64
N GLY A 722 -50.31 -6.13 36.60
CA GLY A 722 -50.12 -5.30 37.80
C GLY A 722 -48.66 -5.28 38.28
N GLU A 723 -48.40 -4.50 39.34
CA GLU A 723 -47.10 -4.49 39.99
C GLU A 723 -46.99 -5.64 41.00
N VAL A 724 -45.86 -6.34 40.96
CA VAL A 724 -45.67 -7.60 41.67
C VAL A 724 -44.51 -7.45 42.67
N THR A 725 -44.82 -6.98 43.87
CA THR A 725 -43.82 -6.77 44.93
C THR A 725 -43.51 -8.09 45.64
N ARG A 726 -42.24 -8.49 45.62
CA ARG A 726 -41.72 -9.57 46.48
C ARG A 726 -41.35 -8.97 47.84
N ILE A 727 -41.98 -9.48 48.89
CA ILE A 727 -41.64 -9.14 50.28
C ILE A 727 -40.55 -10.13 50.74
N PRO A 728 -39.54 -9.74 51.55
CA PRO A 728 -38.68 -10.71 52.23
C PRO A 728 -39.54 -11.73 53.00
N PHE A 729 -39.18 -13.02 52.92
CA PHE A 729 -40.02 -14.22 53.12
C PHE A 729 -40.76 -14.79 51.89
N GLY A 730 -40.57 -14.23 50.68
CA GLY A 730 -40.96 -14.90 49.43
C GLY A 730 -42.45 -14.87 49.11
N ALA A 731 -43.25 -14.19 49.93
CA ALA A 731 -44.63 -13.84 49.58
C ALA A 731 -44.63 -12.79 48.46
N GLN A 732 -45.49 -13.00 47.48
CA GLN A 732 -45.59 -12.19 46.26
C GLN A 732 -46.97 -11.53 46.24
N ILE A 733 -47.03 -10.20 46.38
CA ILE A 733 -48.29 -9.45 46.35
C ILE A 733 -48.44 -8.78 44.99
N THR A 734 -49.58 -9.02 44.33
CA THR A 734 -50.03 -8.29 43.16
C THR A 734 -50.92 -7.13 43.59
N THR A 735 -50.58 -5.90 43.18
CA THR A 735 -51.50 -4.76 43.33
C THR A 735 -52.64 -4.85 42.32
N LYS A 736 -53.78 -4.23 42.62
CA LYS A 736 -54.96 -4.27 41.76
C LYS A 736 -54.75 -3.42 40.49
N LYS A 737 -55.57 -3.71 39.46
CA LYS A 737 -55.58 -2.98 38.19
C LYS A 737 -56.00 -1.53 38.42
N ASP A 738 -55.12 -0.58 38.11
CA ASP A 738 -55.41 0.86 38.10
C ASP A 738 -55.60 1.33 36.65
N ASP A 739 -56.79 1.84 36.33
CA ASP A 739 -57.16 2.25 34.96
C ASP A 739 -56.32 3.42 34.43
N SER A 740 -55.64 4.17 35.30
CA SER A 740 -54.71 5.24 34.95
C SER A 740 -53.51 4.75 34.11
N GLU A 741 -53.11 3.49 34.25
CA GLU A 741 -52.01 2.90 33.49
C GLU A 741 -52.30 2.82 31.98
N TYR A 742 -53.57 2.70 31.58
CA TYR A 742 -53.96 2.69 30.16
C TYR A 742 -53.90 4.09 29.53
N VAL A 743 -54.06 5.16 30.33
CA VAL A 743 -53.83 6.54 29.85
C VAL A 743 -52.35 6.76 29.57
N LEU A 744 -51.47 6.27 30.43
CA LEU A 744 -50.02 6.28 30.23
C LEU A 744 -49.60 5.42 29.03
N LEU A 745 -50.23 4.25 28.82
CA LEU A 745 -50.00 3.41 27.63
C LEU A 745 -50.33 4.16 26.32
N ASN A 746 -51.43 4.93 26.29
CA ASN A 746 -51.79 5.72 25.12
C ASN A 746 -50.80 6.87 24.88
N GLN A 747 -50.35 7.56 25.94
CA GLN A 747 -49.28 8.57 25.84
C GLN A 747 -47.96 7.95 25.34
N LEU A 748 -47.62 6.74 25.77
CA LEU A 748 -46.46 5.99 25.28
C LEU A 748 -46.58 5.64 23.79
N GLY A 749 -47.77 5.24 23.33
CA GLY A 749 -48.05 5.02 21.91
C GLY A 749 -47.78 6.27 21.06
N GLY A 750 -48.20 7.45 21.55
CA GLY A 750 -47.90 8.74 20.94
C GLY A 750 -46.41 9.06 20.86
N ILE A 751 -45.65 8.86 21.94
CA ILE A 751 -44.19 9.10 21.96
C ILE A 751 -43.44 8.13 21.03
N LEU A 752 -43.87 6.86 20.99
CA LEU A 752 -43.32 5.87 20.06
C LEU A 752 -43.73 6.16 18.60
N GLY A 753 -44.74 7.01 18.36
CA GLY A 753 -45.28 7.27 17.03
C GLY A 753 -45.94 6.03 16.41
N LEU A 754 -46.61 5.21 17.23
CA LEU A 754 -47.38 4.06 16.77
C LEU A 754 -48.72 4.50 16.18
N THR A 755 -49.13 3.86 15.08
CA THR A 755 -50.44 4.06 14.46
C THR A 755 -51.54 3.29 15.20
N SER A 756 -52.80 3.66 14.95
CA SER A 756 -53.95 2.91 15.48
C SER A 756 -53.91 1.43 15.06
N GLU A 757 -53.55 1.14 13.82
CA GLU A 757 -53.40 -0.22 13.29
C GLU A 757 -52.30 -1.02 14.02
N GLU A 758 -51.09 -0.46 14.16
CA GLU A 758 -49.98 -1.08 14.88
C GLU A 758 -50.37 -1.39 16.34
N THR A 759 -51.07 -0.47 17.03
CA THR A 759 -51.52 -0.72 18.42
C THR A 759 -52.58 -1.83 18.50
N VAL A 760 -53.58 -1.83 17.61
CA VAL A 760 -54.61 -2.88 17.54
C VAL A 760 -53.98 -4.24 17.26
N GLU A 761 -52.97 -4.31 16.38
CA GLU A 761 -52.23 -5.54 16.13
C GLU A 761 -51.49 -6.06 17.38
N VAL A 762 -50.87 -5.19 18.18
CA VAL A 762 -50.23 -5.62 19.43
C VAL A 762 -51.24 -6.21 20.41
N HIS A 763 -52.40 -5.55 20.61
CA HIS A 763 -53.49 -6.08 21.45
C HIS A 763 -54.02 -7.42 20.92
N ARG A 764 -54.26 -7.53 19.61
CA ARG A 764 -54.65 -8.79 18.93
C ARG A 764 -53.63 -9.90 19.16
N SER A 765 -52.33 -9.63 18.95
CA SER A 765 -51.27 -10.64 19.09
C SER A 765 -51.18 -11.20 20.51
N LEU A 766 -51.49 -10.38 21.51
CA LEU A 766 -51.49 -10.78 22.91
C LEU A 766 -52.75 -11.58 23.27
N ALA A 767 -53.91 -11.18 22.73
CA ALA A 767 -55.14 -11.94 22.82
C ALA A 767 -55.01 -13.33 22.17
N GLU A 768 -54.43 -13.43 20.97
CA GLU A 768 -54.12 -14.71 20.32
C GLU A 768 -53.20 -15.59 21.16
N GLN A 769 -52.13 -15.01 21.73
CA GLN A 769 -51.17 -15.74 22.56
C GLN A 769 -51.82 -16.27 23.86
N ALA A 770 -52.62 -15.46 24.54
CA ALA A 770 -53.35 -15.85 25.75
C ALA A 770 -54.41 -16.92 25.45
N PHE A 771 -55.19 -16.72 24.38
CA PHE A 771 -56.18 -17.69 23.91
C PHE A 771 -55.53 -19.04 23.58
N ARG A 772 -54.41 -19.03 22.82
CA ARG A 772 -53.68 -20.24 22.43
C ARG A 772 -53.16 -21.03 23.63
N GLN A 773 -52.51 -20.36 24.59
CA GLN A 773 -51.96 -21.04 25.77
C GLN A 773 -53.04 -21.76 26.59
N GLN A 774 -54.20 -21.14 26.78
CA GLN A 774 -55.29 -21.74 27.54
C GLN A 774 -56.07 -22.79 26.71
N ALA A 775 -56.24 -22.56 25.40
CA ALA A 775 -56.84 -23.53 24.49
C ALA A 775 -56.00 -24.82 24.36
N GLU A 776 -54.67 -24.73 24.36
CA GLU A 776 -53.77 -25.90 24.37
C GLU A 776 -53.93 -26.77 25.64
N VAL A 777 -54.31 -26.17 26.77
CA VAL A 777 -54.65 -26.90 28.02
C VAL A 777 -56.03 -27.57 27.92
N ILE A 778 -57.04 -26.87 27.41
CA ILE A 778 -58.42 -27.41 27.24
C ILE A 778 -58.45 -28.55 26.20
N LEU A 779 -57.60 -28.46 25.17
CA LEU A 779 -57.52 -29.42 24.06
C LEU A 779 -56.37 -30.42 24.21
N ALA A 780 -55.92 -30.70 25.45
CA ALA A 780 -54.81 -31.62 25.72
C ALA A 780 -54.96 -32.99 25.01
N ASP A 781 -56.17 -33.56 25.01
CA ASP A 781 -56.50 -34.87 24.41
C ASP A 781 -56.92 -34.78 22.93
N GLY A 782 -56.87 -33.59 22.30
CA GLY A 782 -57.22 -33.38 20.88
C GLY A 782 -58.71 -33.46 20.51
N GLN A 783 -59.60 -33.90 21.42
CA GLN A 783 -61.03 -34.06 21.12
C GLN A 783 -61.84 -32.76 21.28
N LEU A 784 -62.61 -32.41 20.25
CA LEU A 784 -63.61 -31.34 20.25
C LEU A 784 -64.97 -31.85 20.74
N THR A 785 -65.15 -31.94 22.06
CA THR A 785 -66.49 -32.18 22.64
C THR A 785 -67.29 -30.88 22.70
N LYS A 786 -68.63 -30.98 22.68
CA LYS A 786 -69.53 -29.80 22.76
C LYS A 786 -69.21 -28.91 23.98
N ALA A 787 -68.96 -29.52 25.14
CA ALA A 787 -68.58 -28.81 26.36
C ALA A 787 -67.22 -28.08 26.24
N ARG A 788 -66.23 -28.66 25.55
CA ARG A 788 -64.95 -27.98 25.28
C ARG A 788 -65.10 -26.82 24.30
N MET A 789 -66.00 -26.95 23.31
CA MET A 789 -66.34 -25.84 22.41
C MET A 789 -67.02 -24.69 23.18
N GLU A 790 -67.95 -25.00 24.09
CA GLU A 790 -68.58 -24.00 24.97
C GLU A 790 -67.53 -23.30 25.86
N GLN A 791 -66.62 -24.04 26.50
CA GLN A 791 -65.50 -23.47 27.25
C GLN A 791 -64.56 -22.60 26.39
N LEU A 792 -64.25 -23.02 25.16
CA LEU A 792 -63.43 -22.23 24.22
C LEU A 792 -64.15 -20.95 23.75
N ASN A 793 -65.48 -20.99 23.58
CA ASN A 793 -66.29 -19.82 23.24
C ASN A 793 -66.39 -18.83 24.42
N GLU A 794 -66.50 -19.31 25.66
CA GLU A 794 -66.39 -18.48 26.86
C GLU A 794 -65.00 -17.85 26.98
N LEU A 795 -63.95 -18.63 26.73
CA LEU A 795 -62.56 -18.16 26.75
C LEU A 795 -62.29 -17.11 25.66
N GLN A 796 -62.83 -17.31 24.46
CA GLN A 796 -62.78 -16.33 23.38
C GLN A 796 -63.40 -14.99 23.82
N LYS A 797 -64.59 -15.02 24.43
CA LYS A 797 -65.28 -13.83 24.95
C LYS A 797 -64.49 -13.16 26.09
N ASN A 798 -63.89 -13.93 26.98
CA ASN A 798 -63.08 -13.41 28.09
C ASN A 798 -61.76 -12.76 27.65
N VAL A 799 -61.18 -13.24 26.54
CA VAL A 799 -59.92 -12.73 25.97
C VAL A 799 -60.13 -11.65 24.90
N GLY A 800 -61.35 -11.54 24.36
CA GLY A 800 -61.71 -10.51 23.37
C GLY A 800 -61.21 -10.78 21.95
N LEU A 801 -60.98 -12.05 21.58
CA LEU A 801 -60.44 -12.41 20.27
C LEU A 801 -61.55 -12.58 19.21
N PRO A 802 -61.43 -12.04 17.99
CA PRO A 802 -62.46 -12.22 16.96
C PRO A 802 -62.62 -13.68 16.52
N GLY A 803 -63.85 -14.03 16.12
CA GLY A 803 -64.28 -15.38 15.71
C GLY A 803 -63.34 -16.12 14.76
N PRO A 804 -62.94 -15.53 13.61
CA PRO A 804 -62.12 -16.25 12.63
C PRO A 804 -60.72 -16.63 13.18
N TYR A 805 -60.12 -15.78 14.02
CA TYR A 805 -58.80 -16.03 14.61
C TYR A 805 -58.86 -17.10 15.70
N ALA A 806 -59.86 -17.05 16.59
CA ALA A 806 -60.08 -18.08 17.59
C ALA A 806 -60.30 -19.46 16.93
N GLN A 807 -61.15 -19.53 15.89
CA GLN A 807 -61.39 -20.76 15.14
C GLN A 807 -60.13 -21.27 14.43
N LYS A 808 -59.29 -20.39 13.87
CA LYS A 808 -58.01 -20.75 13.25
C LYS A 808 -57.04 -21.36 14.27
N ILE A 809 -56.96 -20.79 15.48
CA ILE A 809 -56.14 -21.33 16.57
C ILE A 809 -56.67 -22.68 17.02
N ILE A 810 -57.98 -22.82 17.29
CA ILE A 810 -58.61 -24.11 17.66
C ILE A 810 -58.29 -25.17 16.61
N LYS A 811 -58.55 -24.89 15.32
CA LYS A 811 -58.22 -25.81 14.21
C LYS A 811 -56.75 -26.23 14.26
N SER A 812 -55.82 -25.28 14.35
CA SER A 812 -54.37 -25.58 14.40
C SER A 812 -53.94 -26.44 15.59
N ILE A 813 -54.53 -26.25 16.78
CA ILE A 813 -54.24 -27.07 17.97
C ILE A 813 -54.80 -28.47 17.75
N THR A 814 -56.04 -28.59 17.27
CA THR A 814 -56.69 -29.89 17.03
C THR A 814 -55.97 -30.72 15.97
N THR A 815 -55.59 -30.13 14.83
CA THR A 815 -54.83 -30.85 13.79
C THR A 815 -53.48 -31.32 14.31
N THR A 816 -52.77 -30.48 15.08
CA THR A 816 -51.47 -30.83 15.66
C THR A 816 -51.58 -31.98 16.68
N LYS A 817 -52.63 -31.96 17.52
CA LYS A 817 -52.86 -33.02 18.52
C LYS A 817 -53.37 -34.32 17.89
N MET A 818 -54.24 -34.24 16.87
CA MET A 818 -54.72 -35.41 16.12
C MET A 818 -53.58 -36.08 15.35
N ALA A 819 -52.69 -35.31 14.72
CA ALA A 819 -51.49 -35.85 14.05
C ALA A 819 -50.62 -36.66 15.02
N ALA A 820 -50.26 -36.09 16.17
CA ALA A 820 -49.46 -36.77 17.19
C ALA A 820 -50.13 -38.06 17.75
N ALA A 821 -51.46 -38.07 17.88
CA ALA A 821 -52.21 -39.25 18.30
C ALA A 821 -52.17 -40.37 17.22
N ILE A 822 -52.30 -40.00 15.94
CA ILE A 822 -52.25 -40.94 14.81
C ILE A 822 -50.83 -41.53 14.66
N GLU A 823 -49.77 -40.71 14.72
CA GLU A 823 -48.38 -41.19 14.69
C GLU A 823 -48.09 -42.19 15.84
N THR A 824 -48.60 -41.91 17.04
CA THR A 824 -48.46 -42.81 18.20
C THR A 824 -49.18 -44.15 17.98
N ALA A 825 -50.38 -44.14 17.40
CA ALA A 825 -51.16 -45.35 17.13
C ALA A 825 -50.54 -46.21 16.00
N ILE A 826 -49.92 -45.57 14.99
CA ILE A 826 -49.13 -46.22 13.94
C ILE A 826 -47.87 -46.89 14.54
N GLY A 827 -47.13 -46.18 15.39
CA GLY A 827 -45.96 -46.73 16.08
C GLY A 827 -46.28 -47.97 16.92
N GLN A 828 -47.46 -48.00 17.54
CA GLN A 828 -47.96 -49.14 18.32
C GLN A 828 -48.58 -50.28 17.48
N GLY A 829 -48.66 -50.15 16.15
CA GLY A 829 -49.27 -51.17 15.28
C GLY A 829 -50.78 -51.34 15.45
N ARG A 830 -51.47 -50.34 16.03
CA ARG A 830 -52.92 -50.37 16.30
C ARG A 830 -53.77 -49.87 15.14
N LEU A 831 -53.15 -49.32 14.10
CA LEU A 831 -53.77 -48.88 12.86
C LEU A 831 -53.24 -49.69 11.68
N ASN A 832 -54.10 -50.49 11.05
CA ASN A 832 -53.83 -51.20 9.80
C ASN A 832 -54.44 -50.42 8.60
N ILE A 833 -54.04 -50.73 7.36
CA ILE A 833 -54.43 -50.01 6.14
C ILE A 833 -55.95 -49.85 5.98
N LYS A 834 -56.74 -50.83 6.44
CA LYS A 834 -58.21 -50.78 6.41
C LYS A 834 -58.76 -49.63 7.28
N GLN A 835 -58.22 -49.44 8.48
CA GLN A 835 -58.59 -48.34 9.38
C GLN A 835 -58.04 -46.99 8.89
N ILE A 836 -56.91 -46.99 8.19
CA ILE A 836 -56.38 -45.80 7.51
C ILE A 836 -57.32 -45.37 6.38
N ARG A 837 -57.89 -46.33 5.63
CA ARG A 837 -58.93 -46.06 4.61
C ARG A 837 -60.21 -45.50 5.24
N GLU A 838 -60.70 -46.08 6.35
CA GLU A 838 -61.83 -45.54 7.13
C GLU A 838 -61.58 -44.10 7.66
N LEU A 839 -60.36 -43.79 8.10
CA LEU A 839 -59.97 -42.44 8.53
C LEU A 839 -59.93 -41.44 7.36
N LYS A 840 -59.53 -41.89 6.17
CA LYS A 840 -59.54 -41.08 4.93
C LYS A 840 -60.97 -40.85 4.41
N GLU A 841 -61.81 -41.88 4.46
CA GLU A 841 -63.24 -41.81 4.09
C GLU A 841 -64.06 -40.92 5.04
N SER A 842 -63.69 -40.88 6.32
CA SER A 842 -64.26 -39.92 7.29
C SER A 842 -63.71 -38.49 7.17
N GLY A 843 -62.90 -38.20 6.14
CA GLY A 843 -62.49 -36.85 5.78
C GLY A 843 -61.25 -36.31 6.50
N VAL A 844 -60.47 -37.17 7.16
CA VAL A 844 -59.19 -36.77 7.77
C VAL A 844 -58.11 -36.68 6.70
N ASP A 845 -57.46 -35.52 6.57
CA ASP A 845 -56.34 -35.31 5.63
C ASP A 845 -55.03 -35.90 6.18
N LEU A 846 -54.94 -37.23 6.14
CA LEU A 846 -53.79 -38.00 6.62
C LEU A 846 -52.49 -37.69 5.86
N ASP A 847 -52.58 -37.13 4.65
CA ASP A 847 -51.42 -36.90 3.77
C ASP A 847 -50.53 -35.76 4.27
N ASN A 848 -51.14 -34.72 4.87
CA ASN A 848 -50.46 -33.59 5.50
C ASN A 848 -50.20 -33.82 7.01
N MET A 849 -50.89 -34.78 7.63
CA MET A 849 -50.78 -35.07 9.07
C MET A 849 -49.77 -36.15 9.43
N ILE A 850 -49.28 -36.94 8.46
CA ILE A 850 -48.33 -38.05 8.69
C ILE A 850 -47.13 -37.95 7.75
N SER A 851 -45.92 -38.04 8.32
CA SER A 851 -44.66 -38.05 7.56
C SER A 851 -44.57 -39.18 6.52
N GLU A 852 -43.90 -38.92 5.38
CA GLU A 852 -43.72 -39.89 4.28
C GLU A 852 -43.06 -41.19 4.75
N SER A 853 -42.08 -41.09 5.66
CA SER A 853 -41.37 -42.25 6.22
C SER A 853 -42.25 -43.15 7.08
N LEU A 854 -43.23 -42.62 7.81
CA LEU A 854 -44.20 -43.43 8.55
C LEU A 854 -45.19 -44.13 7.59
N ARG A 855 -45.57 -43.47 6.49
CA ARG A 855 -46.39 -44.06 5.43
C ARG A 855 -45.65 -45.19 4.70
N GLU A 856 -44.38 -45.01 4.34
CA GLU A 856 -43.52 -46.07 3.77
C GLU A 856 -43.36 -47.27 4.73
N ASN A 857 -43.19 -47.03 6.04
CA ASN A 857 -43.10 -48.10 7.04
C ASN A 857 -44.42 -48.88 7.23
N LEU A 858 -45.57 -48.20 7.15
CA LEU A 858 -46.89 -48.83 7.14
C LEU A 858 -47.04 -49.75 5.92
N PHE A 859 -46.73 -49.24 4.72
CA PHE A 859 -46.75 -50.03 3.49
C PHE A 859 -45.90 -51.30 3.62
N LYS A 860 -44.65 -51.16 4.08
CA LYS A 860 -43.74 -52.29 4.28
C LYS A 860 -44.33 -53.37 5.20
N LYS A 861 -44.89 -52.98 6.36
CA LYS A 861 -45.54 -53.91 7.29
C LYS A 861 -46.74 -54.62 6.67
N THR A 862 -47.58 -53.91 5.94
CA THR A 862 -48.77 -54.51 5.30
C THR A 862 -48.39 -55.52 4.22
N VAL A 863 -47.30 -55.29 3.48
CA VAL A 863 -46.78 -56.24 2.48
C VAL A 863 -46.15 -57.47 3.16
N ASP A 864 -45.39 -57.26 4.25
CA ASP A 864 -44.86 -58.36 5.09
C ASP A 864 -46.00 -59.24 5.68
N GLU A 865 -47.13 -58.64 6.08
CA GLU A 865 -48.32 -59.37 6.54
C GLU A 865 -48.97 -60.21 5.42
N ILE A 866 -49.10 -59.66 4.21
CA ILE A 866 -49.67 -60.36 3.04
C ILE A 866 -48.84 -61.59 2.67
N PHE A 867 -47.50 -61.47 2.61
CA PHE A 867 -46.58 -62.58 2.35
C PHE A 867 -46.46 -63.62 3.48
N SER A 868 -47.10 -63.39 4.63
CA SER A 868 -47.07 -64.29 5.79
C SER A 868 -48.46 -64.85 6.14
N SER A 869 -49.41 -64.82 5.20
CA SER A 869 -50.83 -65.08 5.43
C SER A 869 -51.25 -66.56 5.30
N GLY A 870 -50.38 -67.42 4.76
CA GLY A 870 -50.60 -68.85 4.55
C GLY A 870 -51.49 -69.24 3.36
N THR A 871 -52.03 -68.24 2.62
CA THR A 871 -53.04 -68.43 1.57
C THR A 871 -52.45 -68.69 0.18
N GLY A 872 -51.27 -68.14 -0.11
CA GLY A 872 -50.61 -68.28 -1.41
C GLY A 872 -51.32 -67.54 -2.54
N GLU A 873 -51.98 -66.43 -2.20
CA GLU A 873 -52.64 -65.53 -3.13
C GLU A 873 -52.01 -64.13 -2.98
N PHE A 874 -51.70 -63.51 -4.12
CA PHE A 874 -51.01 -62.22 -4.20
C PHE A 874 -51.68 -61.41 -5.30
N ASP A 875 -52.45 -60.40 -4.91
CA ASP A 875 -53.22 -59.56 -5.83
C ASP A 875 -52.40 -58.33 -6.23
N GLU A 876 -51.82 -58.40 -7.43
CA GLU A 876 -50.92 -57.36 -7.96
C GLU A 876 -51.56 -55.96 -7.96
N GLU A 877 -52.82 -55.83 -8.35
CA GLU A 877 -53.54 -54.54 -8.35
C GLU A 877 -53.71 -53.95 -6.95
N GLU A 878 -53.92 -54.77 -5.93
CA GLU A 878 -54.11 -54.26 -4.56
C GLU A 878 -52.78 -53.80 -3.96
N VAL A 879 -51.73 -54.60 -4.13
CA VAL A 879 -50.40 -54.33 -3.56
C VAL A 879 -49.66 -53.21 -4.30
N TYR A 880 -49.77 -53.13 -5.62
CA TYR A 880 -49.00 -52.18 -6.42
C TYR A 880 -49.69 -50.86 -6.70
N ASP A 881 -51.02 -50.84 -6.79
CA ASP A 881 -51.76 -49.65 -7.22
C ASP A 881 -52.70 -49.12 -6.11
N LYS A 882 -53.53 -49.98 -5.49
CA LYS A 882 -54.54 -49.53 -4.50
C LYS A 882 -53.89 -49.07 -3.18
N ILE A 883 -53.04 -49.88 -2.55
CA ILE A 883 -52.41 -49.52 -1.27
C ILE A 883 -51.44 -48.31 -1.42
N PRO A 884 -50.59 -48.22 -2.46
CA PRO A 884 -49.75 -47.04 -2.67
C PRO A 884 -50.55 -45.75 -2.97
N ALA A 885 -51.70 -45.85 -3.65
CA ALA A 885 -52.61 -44.71 -3.85
C ALA A 885 -53.31 -44.28 -2.55
N ASP A 886 -53.69 -45.23 -1.69
CA ASP A 886 -54.27 -44.94 -0.38
C ASP A 886 -53.29 -44.17 0.53
N LEU A 887 -52.02 -44.54 0.51
CA LEU A 887 -50.96 -43.92 1.31
C LEU A 887 -50.22 -42.76 0.61
N LYS A 888 -50.56 -42.44 -0.65
CA LYS A 888 -49.83 -41.51 -1.54
C LYS A 888 -48.31 -41.75 -1.52
N ILE A 889 -47.89 -43.00 -1.72
CA ILE A 889 -46.49 -43.40 -1.88
C ILE A 889 -46.18 -43.57 -3.37
N ASN A 890 -44.95 -43.28 -3.79
CA ASN A 890 -44.54 -43.48 -5.19
C ASN A 890 -44.65 -44.98 -5.57
N PRO A 891 -45.44 -45.35 -6.60
CA PRO A 891 -45.67 -46.75 -6.98
C PRO A 891 -44.40 -47.47 -7.44
N GLN A 892 -43.38 -46.75 -7.95
CA GLN A 892 -42.09 -47.34 -8.32
C GLN A 892 -41.26 -47.72 -7.09
N LYS A 893 -41.23 -46.87 -6.05
CA LYS A 893 -40.61 -47.20 -4.76
C LYS A 893 -41.33 -48.39 -4.12
N ALA A 894 -42.67 -48.37 -4.13
CA ALA A 894 -43.51 -49.44 -3.59
C ALA A 894 -43.20 -50.79 -4.26
N LYS A 895 -43.14 -50.84 -5.60
CA LYS A 895 -42.73 -52.04 -6.37
C LYS A 895 -41.34 -52.54 -5.96
N GLY A 896 -40.35 -51.67 -5.81
CA GLY A 896 -39.02 -52.04 -5.33
C GLY A 896 -39.03 -52.71 -3.95
N VAL A 897 -39.72 -52.09 -2.97
CA VAL A 897 -39.85 -52.63 -1.61
C VAL A 897 -40.55 -54.00 -1.60
N VAL A 898 -41.59 -54.19 -2.41
CA VAL A 898 -42.29 -55.47 -2.55
C VAL A 898 -41.36 -56.55 -3.11
N HIS A 899 -40.59 -56.26 -4.17
CA HIS A 899 -39.66 -57.24 -4.75
C HIS A 899 -38.52 -57.64 -3.80
N ASP A 900 -37.97 -56.68 -3.04
CA ASP A 900 -36.92 -56.96 -2.06
C ASP A 900 -37.43 -57.79 -0.87
N LEU A 901 -38.64 -57.51 -0.39
CA LEU A 901 -39.33 -58.33 0.61
C LEU A 901 -39.61 -59.74 0.07
N ALA A 902 -40.21 -59.86 -1.12
CA ALA A 902 -40.52 -61.15 -1.73
C ALA A 902 -39.26 -62.02 -1.89
N ARG A 903 -38.17 -61.47 -2.45
CA ARG A 903 -36.90 -62.20 -2.62
C ARG A 903 -36.32 -62.68 -1.28
N THR A 904 -36.43 -61.85 -0.23
CA THR A 904 -35.94 -62.20 1.11
C THR A 904 -36.84 -63.25 1.78
N ARG A 905 -38.15 -63.23 1.54
CA ARG A 905 -39.12 -64.18 2.10
C ARG A 905 -39.15 -65.53 1.37
N LEU A 906 -38.81 -65.56 0.08
CA LEU A 906 -38.85 -66.76 -0.76
C LEU A 906 -37.89 -67.85 -0.25
N SER A 907 -36.64 -67.52 0.09
CA SER A 907 -35.72 -68.50 0.71
C SER A 907 -36.15 -68.88 2.14
N ASN A 908 -36.59 -67.91 2.94
CA ASN A 908 -36.99 -68.13 4.34
C ASN A 908 -38.24 -69.01 4.46
N SER A 909 -39.22 -68.88 3.57
CA SER A 909 -40.44 -69.71 3.55
C SER A 909 -40.14 -71.15 3.16
N LEU A 910 -39.19 -71.41 2.25
CA LEU A 910 -38.71 -72.78 1.99
C LEU A 910 -38.01 -73.38 3.23
N ILE A 911 -37.11 -72.63 3.89
CA ILE A 911 -36.44 -73.07 5.12
C ILE A 911 -37.47 -73.39 6.21
N GLN A 912 -38.49 -72.54 6.36
CA GLN A 912 -39.59 -72.74 7.31
C GLN A 912 -40.45 -73.97 6.96
N ALA A 913 -40.74 -74.20 5.67
CA ALA A 913 -41.44 -75.40 5.21
C ALA A 913 -40.67 -76.68 5.54
N VAL A 914 -39.36 -76.74 5.26
CA VAL A 914 -38.50 -77.90 5.61
C VAL A 914 -38.43 -78.09 7.12
N ALA A 915 -38.27 -77.01 7.90
CA ALA A 915 -38.25 -77.09 9.36
C ALA A 915 -39.57 -77.67 9.93
N LEU A 916 -40.72 -77.25 9.37
CA LEU A 916 -42.03 -77.75 9.76
C LEU A 916 -42.30 -79.19 9.28
N LEU A 917 -41.74 -79.60 8.14
CA LEU A 917 -41.71 -81.00 7.69
C LEU A 917 -40.97 -81.89 8.70
N ARG A 918 -39.77 -81.49 9.14
CA ARG A 918 -38.99 -82.20 10.16
C ARG A 918 -39.73 -82.31 11.50
N GLN A 919 -40.51 -81.29 11.85
CA GLN A 919 -41.41 -81.28 13.01
C GLN A 919 -42.73 -82.05 12.79
N ARG A 920 -42.91 -82.69 11.62
CA ARG A 920 -44.13 -83.40 11.17
C ARG A 920 -45.40 -82.53 11.10
N ASN A 921 -45.29 -81.21 11.17
CA ASN A 921 -46.42 -80.28 11.06
C ASN A 921 -46.82 -80.06 9.59
N ARG A 922 -47.60 -81.00 9.04
CA ARG A 922 -48.03 -80.97 7.64
C ARG A 922 -48.82 -79.71 7.26
N GLN A 923 -49.69 -79.20 8.14
CA GLN A 923 -50.50 -78.02 7.85
C GLN A 923 -49.64 -76.74 7.80
N GLY A 924 -48.70 -76.57 8.74
CA GLY A 924 -47.75 -75.46 8.74
C GLY A 924 -46.74 -75.51 7.59
N ALA A 925 -46.36 -76.71 7.15
CA ALA A 925 -45.56 -76.88 5.93
C ALA A 925 -46.35 -76.43 4.69
N VAL A 926 -47.61 -76.85 4.54
CA VAL A 926 -48.47 -76.42 3.42
C VAL A 926 -48.73 -74.91 3.42
N SER A 927 -48.93 -74.26 4.57
CA SER A 927 -49.09 -72.80 4.62
C SER A 927 -47.79 -72.08 4.23
N SER A 928 -46.64 -72.56 4.69
CA SER A 928 -45.33 -71.99 4.33
C SER A 928 -44.99 -72.19 2.85
N LEU A 929 -45.43 -73.30 2.23
CA LEU A 929 -45.33 -73.54 0.79
C LEU A 929 -46.31 -72.67 -0.02
N ASN A 930 -47.47 -72.32 0.54
CA ASN A 930 -48.35 -71.32 -0.05
C ASN A 930 -47.73 -69.92 0.01
N ASP A 931 -47.12 -69.53 1.14
CA ASP A 931 -46.39 -68.26 1.27
C ASP A 931 -45.21 -68.17 0.29
N LEU A 932 -44.49 -69.28 0.09
CA LEU A 932 -43.46 -69.42 -0.95
C LEU A 932 -44.02 -69.14 -2.36
N LEU A 933 -45.21 -69.68 -2.69
CA LEU A 933 -45.88 -69.44 -3.96
C LEU A 933 -46.43 -68.01 -4.11
N ALA A 934 -46.82 -67.33 -3.03
CA ALA A 934 -47.15 -65.91 -3.07
C ALA A 934 -45.89 -65.06 -3.35
N CYS A 935 -44.75 -65.40 -2.76
CA CYS A 935 -43.47 -64.74 -3.01
C CYS A 935 -43.01 -64.94 -4.47
N ASP A 936 -43.13 -66.16 -5.02
CA ASP A 936 -42.78 -66.46 -6.42
C ASP A 936 -43.71 -65.79 -7.44
N LYS A 937 -45.00 -65.59 -7.11
CA LYS A 937 -45.90 -64.76 -7.93
C LYS A 937 -45.43 -63.30 -8.00
N ALA A 938 -44.98 -62.74 -6.89
CA ALA A 938 -44.48 -61.36 -6.83
C ALA A 938 -43.08 -61.19 -7.47
N VAL A 939 -42.25 -62.23 -7.46
CA VAL A 939 -40.93 -62.30 -8.13
C VAL A 939 -40.71 -63.72 -8.68
N PRO A 940 -40.94 -63.96 -9.98
CA PRO A 940 -40.70 -65.27 -10.59
C PRO A 940 -39.23 -65.69 -10.44
N SER A 941 -39.02 -66.84 -9.79
CA SER A 941 -37.70 -67.28 -9.35
C SER A 941 -37.17 -68.51 -10.10
N GLU A 942 -35.84 -68.65 -10.08
CA GLU A 942 -35.10 -69.85 -10.51
C GLU A 942 -35.30 -70.99 -9.48
N PRO A 943 -35.14 -72.27 -9.88
CA PRO A 943 -35.27 -73.40 -8.96
C PRO A 943 -34.38 -73.27 -7.72
N LEU A 944 -34.97 -73.51 -6.55
CA LEU A 944 -34.32 -73.37 -5.25
C LEU A 944 -33.42 -74.57 -4.96
N SER A 945 -32.14 -74.32 -4.67
CA SER A 945 -31.20 -75.35 -4.25
C SER A 945 -31.40 -75.72 -2.78
N TRP A 946 -31.64 -77.01 -2.50
CA TRP A 946 -31.58 -77.59 -1.16
C TRP A 946 -30.60 -78.77 -1.14
N GLU A 947 -29.91 -78.97 -0.01
CA GLU A 947 -28.84 -79.98 0.11
C GLU A 947 -29.38 -81.42 0.11
N VAL A 948 -30.63 -81.63 0.56
CA VAL A 948 -31.25 -82.96 0.67
C VAL A 948 -32.46 -83.08 -0.26
N PRO A 949 -32.32 -83.67 -1.46
CA PRO A 949 -33.42 -83.72 -2.44
C PRO A 949 -34.61 -84.59 -1.98
N GLU A 950 -34.39 -85.52 -1.06
CA GLU A 950 -35.46 -86.36 -0.48
C GLU A 950 -36.45 -85.53 0.36
N GLU A 951 -35.98 -84.54 1.13
CA GLU A 951 -36.86 -83.65 1.90
C GLU A 951 -37.74 -82.77 0.99
N LEU A 952 -37.26 -82.45 -0.22
CA LEU A 952 -38.05 -81.72 -1.21
C LEU A 952 -39.13 -82.62 -1.84
N ALA A 953 -38.80 -83.88 -2.10
CA ALA A 953 -39.78 -84.87 -2.58
C ALA A 953 -40.87 -85.14 -1.53
N ASP A 954 -40.51 -85.21 -0.25
CA ASP A 954 -41.46 -85.33 0.87
C ASP A 954 -42.33 -84.07 1.03
N LEU A 955 -41.76 -82.87 0.94
CA LEU A 955 -42.53 -81.62 0.91
C LEU A 955 -43.53 -81.58 -0.23
N PHE A 956 -43.10 -81.98 -1.44
CA PHE A 956 -43.98 -82.06 -2.60
C PHE A 956 -45.07 -83.13 -2.44
N GLY A 957 -44.77 -84.27 -1.83
CA GLY A 957 -45.75 -85.30 -1.47
C GLY A 957 -46.78 -84.80 -0.44
N VAL A 958 -46.35 -84.11 0.61
CA VAL A 958 -47.22 -83.49 1.62
C VAL A 958 -48.09 -82.39 1.00
N TYR A 959 -47.56 -81.60 0.07
CA TYR A 959 -48.34 -80.59 -0.65
C TYR A 959 -49.32 -81.24 -1.64
N ALA A 960 -48.94 -82.28 -2.37
CA ALA A 960 -49.85 -83.01 -3.26
C ALA A 960 -51.02 -83.67 -2.51
N GLN A 961 -50.80 -84.17 -1.29
CA GLN A 961 -51.86 -84.70 -0.42
C GLN A 961 -52.88 -83.65 0.04
N SER A 962 -52.59 -82.35 -0.04
CA SER A 962 -53.52 -81.29 0.35
C SER A 962 -54.49 -80.85 -0.76
N ASN A 963 -54.48 -81.53 -1.92
CA ASN A 963 -55.26 -81.20 -3.13
C ASN A 963 -55.16 -79.74 -3.60
N PRO A 964 -53.95 -79.20 -3.88
CA PRO A 964 -53.80 -77.84 -4.42
C PRO A 964 -54.25 -77.75 -5.88
N VAL A 965 -54.51 -76.53 -6.34
CA VAL A 965 -54.75 -76.20 -7.77
C VAL A 965 -53.60 -76.75 -8.62
N PRO A 966 -53.86 -77.44 -9.75
CA PRO A 966 -52.81 -78.09 -10.53
C PRO A 966 -51.70 -77.14 -11.01
N GLU A 967 -52.02 -75.88 -11.28
CA GLU A 967 -51.04 -74.83 -11.61
C GLU A 967 -50.07 -74.53 -10.46
N LYS A 968 -50.59 -74.42 -9.22
CA LYS A 968 -49.76 -74.24 -8.01
C LYS A 968 -48.86 -75.46 -7.79
N LEU A 969 -49.37 -76.68 -8.04
CA LEU A 969 -48.58 -77.92 -7.99
C LEU A 969 -47.45 -77.95 -9.03
N SER A 970 -47.75 -77.68 -10.31
CA SER A 970 -46.76 -77.67 -11.38
C SER A 970 -45.69 -76.60 -11.18
N ARG A 971 -46.07 -75.41 -10.69
CA ARG A 971 -45.11 -74.35 -10.37
C ARG A 971 -44.25 -74.73 -9.16
N LEU A 972 -44.82 -75.34 -8.11
CA LEU A 972 -44.04 -75.84 -6.99
C LEU A 972 -43.06 -76.95 -7.41
N GLN A 973 -43.46 -77.87 -8.29
CA GLN A 973 -42.58 -78.92 -8.82
C GLN A 973 -41.35 -78.32 -9.53
N TYR A 974 -41.56 -77.25 -10.31
CA TYR A 974 -40.49 -76.50 -10.96
C TYR A 974 -39.57 -75.80 -9.94
N LEU A 975 -40.14 -75.12 -8.93
CA LEU A 975 -39.38 -74.40 -7.90
C LEU A 975 -38.54 -75.32 -7.02
N LEU A 976 -39.02 -76.54 -6.75
CA LEU A 976 -38.29 -77.57 -5.99
C LEU A 976 -37.37 -78.45 -6.87
N ASN A 977 -37.34 -78.20 -8.19
CA ASN A 977 -36.51 -78.93 -9.16
C ASN A 977 -36.70 -80.46 -9.16
N ILE A 978 -37.95 -80.94 -9.03
CA ILE A 978 -38.26 -82.36 -8.93
C ILE A 978 -38.61 -82.95 -10.31
N SER A 979 -37.87 -83.96 -10.73
CA SER A 979 -38.12 -84.67 -12.00
C SER A 979 -39.46 -85.41 -12.02
N ASP A 980 -40.09 -85.51 -13.19
CA ASP A 980 -41.44 -86.06 -13.34
C ASP A 980 -41.60 -87.50 -12.81
N SER A 981 -40.55 -88.32 -12.87
CA SER A 981 -40.55 -89.67 -12.31
C SER A 981 -40.57 -89.68 -10.78
N VAL A 982 -39.84 -88.78 -10.13
CA VAL A 982 -39.83 -88.64 -8.66
C VAL A 982 -41.13 -87.97 -8.19
N ALA A 983 -41.65 -86.99 -8.93
CA ALA A 983 -42.94 -86.36 -8.67
C ALA A 983 -44.12 -87.34 -8.78
N ALA A 984 -44.04 -88.34 -9.68
CA ALA A 984 -45.01 -89.42 -9.76
C ALA A 984 -44.88 -90.40 -8.57
N ALA A 985 -43.66 -90.84 -8.25
CA ALA A 985 -43.41 -91.75 -7.12
C ALA A 985 -43.83 -91.15 -5.76
N ALA A 986 -43.57 -89.86 -5.53
CA ALA A 986 -43.99 -89.15 -4.30
C ALA A 986 -45.52 -89.04 -4.17
N LYS A 987 -46.27 -89.00 -5.29
CA LYS A 987 -47.73 -89.04 -5.29
C LYS A 987 -48.26 -90.45 -4.98
N GLU A 988 -47.63 -91.51 -5.50
CA GLU A 988 -48.05 -92.89 -5.24
C GLU A 988 -47.71 -93.38 -3.82
N MET A 989 -46.52 -93.05 -3.30
CA MET A 989 -46.13 -93.41 -1.92
C MET A 989 -47.07 -92.80 -0.86
N GLY A 990 -47.72 -91.68 -1.16
CA GLY A 990 -48.72 -91.05 -0.29
C GLY A 990 -49.97 -91.89 -0.01
N HIS A 991 -50.24 -92.94 -0.80
CA HIS A 991 -51.39 -93.83 -0.62
C HIS A 991 -51.10 -95.13 0.15
N GLY A 992 -49.84 -95.42 0.51
CA GLY A 992 -49.47 -96.57 1.32
C GLY A 992 -49.47 -96.25 2.83
N SER A 993 -50.39 -96.85 3.59
CA SER A 993 -50.45 -96.62 5.04
C SER A 993 -49.27 -97.26 5.79
N VAL A 994 -48.44 -96.45 6.45
CA VAL A 994 -47.55 -96.91 7.52
C VAL A 994 -48.17 -96.58 8.87
N SER A 995 -48.86 -97.55 9.46
CA SER A 995 -49.22 -97.54 10.87
C SER A 995 -48.12 -98.20 11.70
N VAL A 996 -47.39 -97.44 12.51
CA VAL A 996 -46.55 -97.99 13.59
C VAL A 996 -46.66 -97.11 14.83
N GLY A 997 -47.04 -97.73 15.94
CA GLY A 997 -46.64 -97.35 17.30
C GLY A 997 -47.06 -95.97 17.80
N ALA A 998 -48.17 -95.91 18.54
CA ALA A 998 -48.27 -94.95 19.63
C ALA A 998 -47.49 -95.53 20.83
N GLU A 999 -46.38 -94.89 21.20
CA GLU A 999 -45.86 -94.93 22.57
C GLU A 999 -45.63 -93.50 23.05
N GLU A 1000 -46.40 -93.10 24.06
CA GLU A 1000 -46.23 -91.84 24.78
C GLU A 1000 -45.07 -91.98 25.78
N GLU A 1001 -43.84 -91.68 25.36
CA GLU A 1001 -42.80 -91.37 26.36
C GLU A 1001 -43.05 -89.98 26.95
N LYS A 1002 -43.71 -89.96 28.10
CA LYS A 1002 -43.73 -88.81 29.00
C LYS A 1002 -42.31 -88.50 29.48
N PHE A 1003 -41.62 -87.60 28.81
CA PHE A 1003 -40.55 -86.86 29.45
C PHE A 1003 -41.16 -85.83 30.42
N VAL A 1004 -41.12 -86.19 31.70
CA VAL A 1004 -41.04 -85.21 32.78
C VAL A 1004 -39.69 -84.48 32.64
N PHE A 1005 -39.71 -83.16 32.84
CA PHE A 1005 -38.59 -82.21 32.68
C PHE A 1005 -37.19 -82.72 33.01
#